data_AF-A0A2Z4Y7I2-F1
#
_entry.id   AF-A0A2Z4Y7I2-F1
#
_cell.length_a   1.000
_cell.length_b   1.000
_cell.length_c   1.000
_cell.angle_alpha   90.00
_cell.angle_beta   90.00
_cell.angle_gamma   90.00
#
_symmetry.space_group_name_H-M   'P 1'
#
loop_
_entity.id
_entity.type
_entity.pdbx_description
1 polymer ?
#
loop_
_entity_poly.entity_id
_entity_poly.type
_entity_poly.pdbx_seq_one_letter_code
_entity_poly.pdbx_strand_id
1 'polypeptide(L)'
;MHYPLKDIVGVRMRVHELAKATGLTSKEILALAKRHRVAVKQSANANIEDKDVRKLMKYIEDYKLQRKAEEEEERRRQEEERRRQEEEKRRQEEERKRKLEEQRRKEEEERRRKEEEERKRREEEERKRREEEERRRKEEEERKRREEEEKRKQLAAQQAAQAAAGGGEKPHPHGARHRQAPAGGPPGKHPRPEKEKKPAEPIKKLDLSNFQIPVMVDLGRPRRTDKPARKDAKPKRGDKPRPTKLFELEEDMTVTARAGKGKRGVPEPPVEAPRPSSAASAPPQPKVKKITVDQVMSVAQFAERLGVPATEVIKKVLLAGERLTLNQDMSPELMELIAMDFGVELEFVLDTDEYDLAKYLPEEKPENMKRRPPVVTIMGHVDHGKTTLLDRIRKSNVVEGEFGGITQHIGAYHVSTSKGDIVFLDTPGHEAFTSMRARGASVTDIVILVVAANDGFQPQTVEAIHHAQAAKVPIIVAVNKIDVPGADPARVRQEALQYSLVPEELGGETIFVDISAKHGTNVDQLLELVALQAEILDLKADPTCHAQGTIIESHIDPQRGPVATVLVQKGTLRLGDPFVVGDISGRVRAMVDDRGRNIREAGPSFPAEIIGLDGAPNAGEIFLVVPDERIARAIAEKRKERRRRQMQAHRAKHVTLEKLHDIIAEGKIKELNIILKADVQGSVEAISEALQKLSSDEIRISILHAAVGGINESDVNLADASDAIIIGFNVRPDTKAAELAHQQGVEIKTYRIIYDLLNDVEKAMLGMLEPKYEEKVLGHAEVRQTFRIAKVGTVAGCYVRDGEIPRDALVRVLRDNVIVYEGKLLSLKRYKDDVKRVQAGEECGLGIENFNDIKEGDVIEAYQMIELKPVLVRSGEESGRES
;
A
#
# COMPACT_ATOMS: atom_id res chain seq x y z
N MET A 1 -53.07 -5.70 -26.13
CA MET A 1 -54.23 -5.73 -27.06
C MET A 1 -54.30 -4.38 -27.76
N HIS A 2 -54.05 -4.33 -29.07
CA HIS A 2 -54.51 -3.22 -29.91
C HIS A 2 -55.74 -3.71 -30.68
N TYR A 3 -56.86 -3.00 -30.55
CA TYR A 3 -57.99 -3.19 -31.47
C TYR A 3 -57.71 -2.38 -32.74
N PRO A 4 -58.01 -2.90 -33.94
CA PRO A 4 -57.94 -2.11 -35.16
C PRO A 4 -58.97 -0.97 -35.11
N LEU A 5 -58.53 0.25 -35.40
CA LEU A 5 -59.31 1.49 -35.24
C LEU A 5 -60.60 1.58 -36.07
N LYS A 6 -60.82 0.64 -37.00
CA LYS A 6 -62.00 0.61 -37.89
C LYS A 6 -63.26 0.05 -37.22
N ASP A 7 -63.13 -0.74 -36.16
CA ASP A 7 -64.25 -1.51 -35.59
C ASP A 7 -64.98 -0.78 -34.44
N ILE A 8 -64.55 0.44 -34.12
CA ILE A 8 -65.04 1.25 -32.97
C ILE A 8 -66.31 2.08 -33.36
N VAL A 9 -66.77 1.95 -34.60
CA VAL A 9 -67.80 2.82 -35.20
C VAL A 9 -69.21 2.44 -34.74
N GLY A 10 -69.82 3.25 -33.88
CA GLY A 10 -71.24 3.13 -33.49
C GLY A 10 -71.54 3.01 -31.99
N VAL A 11 -70.53 2.99 -31.10
CA VAL A 11 -70.72 2.86 -29.65
C VAL A 11 -70.41 4.16 -28.91
N ARG A 12 -71.26 4.54 -27.94
CA ARG A 12 -70.97 5.65 -27.00
C ARG A 12 -69.81 5.26 -26.09
N MET A 13 -68.67 5.95 -26.21
CA MET A 13 -67.47 5.71 -25.38
C MET A 13 -67.28 6.80 -24.33
N ARG A 14 -66.59 6.47 -23.23
CA ARG A 14 -66.12 7.44 -22.23
C ARG A 14 -64.74 7.99 -22.58
N VAL A 15 -64.45 9.21 -22.11
CA VAL A 15 -63.15 9.88 -22.30
C VAL A 15 -61.96 8.98 -21.91
N HIS A 16 -62.03 8.28 -20.78
CA HIS A 16 -60.98 7.35 -20.34
C HIS A 16 -60.84 6.09 -21.22
N GLU A 17 -61.92 5.61 -21.84
CA GLU A 17 -61.88 4.47 -22.77
C GLU A 17 -61.23 4.87 -24.09
N LEU A 18 -61.54 6.07 -24.59
CA LEU A 18 -60.91 6.66 -25.77
C LEU A 18 -59.41 6.96 -25.53
N ALA A 19 -59.05 7.45 -24.33
CA ALA A 19 -57.67 7.63 -23.88
C ALA A 19 -56.89 6.30 -23.94
N LYS A 20 -57.45 5.24 -23.34
CA LYS A 20 -56.82 3.92 -23.34
C LYS A 20 -56.75 3.27 -24.73
N ALA A 21 -57.72 3.53 -25.61
CA ALA A 21 -57.71 3.06 -26.99
C ALA A 21 -56.69 3.81 -27.88
N THR A 22 -56.50 5.12 -27.66
CA THR A 22 -55.61 5.94 -28.48
C THR A 22 -54.19 6.08 -27.90
N GLY A 23 -53.94 5.67 -26.64
CA GLY A 23 -52.62 5.81 -26.02
C GLY A 23 -52.25 7.25 -25.67
N LEU A 24 -53.24 8.14 -25.50
CA LEU A 24 -53.09 9.49 -24.97
C LEU A 24 -53.70 9.57 -23.57
N THR A 25 -53.26 10.52 -22.76
CA THR A 25 -53.87 10.76 -21.44
C THR A 25 -55.27 11.38 -21.59
N SER A 26 -56.13 11.14 -20.59
CA SER A 26 -57.44 11.78 -20.51
C SER A 26 -57.37 13.32 -20.48
N LYS A 27 -56.24 13.91 -20.06
CA LYS A 27 -56.02 15.36 -20.07
C LYS A 27 -55.80 15.88 -21.50
N GLU A 28 -54.97 15.22 -22.30
CA GLU A 28 -54.71 15.58 -23.70
C GLU A 28 -55.97 15.49 -24.55
N ILE A 29 -56.78 14.44 -24.37
CA ILE A 29 -58.06 14.28 -25.10
C ILE A 29 -59.06 15.38 -24.73
N LEU A 30 -59.16 15.77 -23.46
CA LEU A 30 -60.00 16.90 -23.04
C LEU A 30 -59.47 18.24 -23.56
N ALA A 31 -58.14 18.41 -23.67
CA ALA A 31 -57.53 19.59 -24.27
C ALA A 31 -57.82 19.69 -25.78
N LEU A 32 -57.71 18.58 -26.53
CA LEU A 32 -58.10 18.50 -27.95
C LEU A 32 -59.60 18.77 -28.14
N ALA A 33 -60.46 18.17 -27.32
CA ALA A 33 -61.90 18.43 -27.38
C ALA A 33 -62.23 19.92 -27.16
N LYS A 34 -61.57 20.56 -26.18
CA LYS A 34 -61.70 22.00 -25.92
C LYS A 34 -61.17 22.85 -27.08
N ARG A 35 -60.00 22.51 -27.66
CA ARG A 35 -59.38 23.22 -28.79
C ARG A 35 -60.25 23.20 -30.05
N HIS A 36 -60.89 22.06 -30.32
CA HIS A 36 -61.74 21.85 -31.50
C HIS A 36 -63.25 22.07 -31.23
N ARG A 37 -63.61 22.71 -30.09
CA ARG A 37 -65.00 23.06 -29.69
C ARG A 37 -65.99 21.87 -29.69
N VAL A 38 -65.52 20.69 -29.29
CA VAL A 38 -66.33 19.46 -29.17
C VAL A 38 -67.03 19.43 -27.80
N ALA A 39 -68.31 19.10 -27.76
CA ALA A 39 -69.17 19.28 -26.58
C ALA A 39 -69.04 18.16 -25.52
N VAL A 40 -67.86 18.04 -24.91
CA VAL A 40 -67.57 17.01 -23.89
C VAL A 40 -67.58 17.60 -22.47
N LYS A 41 -68.24 16.93 -21.52
CA LYS A 41 -68.22 17.31 -20.09
C LYS A 41 -66.82 17.11 -19.51
N GLN A 42 -66.39 18.00 -18.61
CA GLN A 42 -65.01 18.04 -18.06
C GLN A 42 -64.74 16.95 -16.99
N SER A 43 -64.99 15.68 -17.30
CA SER A 43 -64.66 14.54 -16.43
C SER A 43 -64.24 13.31 -17.22
N ALA A 44 -63.32 12.50 -16.67
CA ALA A 44 -62.79 11.32 -17.36
C ALA A 44 -63.84 10.22 -17.63
N ASN A 45 -64.96 10.26 -16.91
CA ASN A 45 -66.10 9.36 -17.05
C ASN A 45 -67.22 9.93 -17.94
N ALA A 46 -67.02 11.10 -18.58
CA ALA A 46 -67.99 11.67 -19.50
C ALA A 46 -68.16 10.79 -20.75
N ASN A 47 -69.41 10.49 -21.12
CA ASN A 47 -69.76 9.87 -22.39
C ASN A 47 -69.62 10.88 -23.54
N ILE A 48 -69.08 10.45 -24.67
CA ILE A 48 -68.99 11.21 -25.92
C ILE A 48 -69.99 10.63 -26.93
N GLU A 49 -70.63 11.48 -27.73
CA GLU A 49 -71.53 11.02 -28.80
C GLU A 49 -70.76 10.58 -30.05
N ASP A 50 -71.23 9.56 -30.76
CA ASP A 50 -70.52 8.92 -31.89
C ASP A 50 -70.14 9.92 -33.01
N LYS A 51 -70.99 10.92 -33.30
CA LYS A 51 -70.67 12.00 -34.26
C LYS A 51 -69.44 12.83 -33.87
N ASP A 52 -69.16 12.93 -32.57
CA ASP A 52 -68.06 13.72 -32.02
C ASP A 52 -66.84 12.84 -31.70
N VAL A 53 -67.02 11.56 -31.33
CA VAL A 53 -65.92 10.58 -31.29
C VAL A 53 -65.20 10.50 -32.64
N ARG A 54 -65.95 10.42 -33.76
CA ARG A 54 -65.36 10.35 -35.11
C ARG A 54 -64.55 11.60 -35.49
N LYS A 55 -65.00 12.80 -35.09
CA LYS A 55 -64.23 14.05 -35.28
C LYS A 55 -62.96 14.04 -34.43
N LEU A 56 -63.09 13.68 -33.16
CA LEU A 56 -61.99 13.71 -32.20
C LEU A 56 -60.90 12.69 -32.56
N MET A 57 -61.28 11.51 -33.06
CA MET A 57 -60.34 10.52 -33.61
C MET A 57 -59.48 11.11 -34.73
N LYS A 58 -60.07 11.84 -35.69
CA LYS A 58 -59.30 12.47 -36.77
C LYS A 58 -58.29 13.49 -36.23
N TYR A 59 -58.72 14.36 -35.31
CA TYR A 59 -57.79 15.34 -34.70
C TYR A 59 -56.72 14.70 -33.82
N ILE A 60 -56.99 13.53 -33.21
CA ILE A 60 -56.00 12.73 -32.48
C ILE A 60 -54.98 12.10 -33.45
N GLU A 61 -55.41 11.69 -34.65
CA GLU A 61 -54.54 11.14 -35.70
C GLU A 61 -53.63 12.23 -36.29
N ASP A 62 -54.18 13.40 -36.62
CA ASP A 62 -53.43 14.59 -37.05
C ASP A 62 -52.40 15.03 -35.98
N TYR A 63 -52.81 15.09 -34.70
CA TYR A 63 -51.94 15.49 -33.58
C TYR A 63 -50.78 14.50 -33.35
N LYS A 64 -51.02 13.20 -33.48
CA LYS A 64 -49.98 12.17 -33.40
C LYS A 64 -48.97 12.26 -34.56
N LEU A 65 -49.43 12.63 -35.76
CA LEU A 65 -48.54 12.79 -36.91
C LEU A 65 -47.59 13.97 -36.69
N GLN A 66 -48.11 15.09 -36.17
CA GLN A 66 -47.31 16.27 -35.81
C GLN A 66 -46.27 15.93 -34.73
N ARG A 67 -46.69 15.34 -33.60
CA ARG A 67 -45.78 15.04 -32.49
C ARG A 67 -44.66 14.07 -32.86
N LYS A 68 -44.92 13.12 -33.78
CA LYS A 68 -43.88 12.23 -34.33
C LYS A 68 -42.85 12.96 -35.19
N ALA A 69 -43.27 13.96 -35.96
CA ALA A 69 -42.34 14.76 -36.76
C ALA A 69 -41.44 15.62 -35.86
N GLU A 70 -42.01 16.20 -34.79
CA GLU A 70 -41.26 16.94 -33.76
C GLU A 70 -40.26 16.03 -33.03
N GLU A 71 -40.69 14.83 -32.58
CA GLU A 71 -39.82 13.82 -31.94
C GLU A 71 -38.70 13.30 -32.86
N GLU A 72 -38.92 13.22 -34.19
CA GLU A 72 -37.88 12.82 -35.15
C GLU A 72 -36.89 13.96 -35.46
N GLU A 73 -37.36 15.20 -35.56
CA GLU A 73 -36.50 16.37 -35.79
C GLU A 73 -35.61 16.66 -34.58
N GLU A 74 -36.16 16.59 -33.36
CA GLU A 74 -35.41 16.77 -32.11
C GLU A 74 -34.32 15.70 -31.95
N ARG A 75 -34.62 14.43 -32.28
CA ARG A 75 -33.62 13.35 -32.34
C ARG A 75 -32.49 13.65 -33.31
N ARG A 76 -32.79 14.12 -34.53
CA ARG A 76 -31.75 14.47 -35.52
C ARG A 76 -30.84 15.59 -35.03
N ARG A 77 -31.38 16.61 -34.36
CA ARG A 77 -30.59 17.71 -33.77
C ARG A 77 -29.65 17.18 -32.69
N GLN A 78 -30.13 16.33 -31.78
CA GLN A 78 -29.30 15.67 -30.76
C GLN A 78 -28.22 14.75 -31.35
N GLU A 79 -28.50 14.06 -32.46
CA GLU A 79 -27.52 13.19 -33.14
C GLU A 79 -26.43 14.00 -33.88
N GLU A 80 -26.78 15.11 -34.53
CA GLU A 80 -25.78 16.05 -35.08
C GLU A 80 -24.91 16.67 -33.98
N GLU A 81 -25.52 17.09 -32.87
CA GLU A 81 -24.79 17.74 -31.77
C GLU A 81 -23.79 16.78 -31.11
N ARG A 82 -24.21 15.52 -30.86
CA ARG A 82 -23.29 14.47 -30.38
C ARG A 82 -22.15 14.20 -31.36
N ARG A 83 -22.42 14.16 -32.67
CA ARG A 83 -21.37 14.01 -33.70
C ARG A 83 -20.35 15.15 -33.68
N ARG A 84 -20.80 16.40 -33.53
CA ARG A 84 -19.90 17.57 -33.46
C ARG A 84 -19.00 17.50 -32.23
N GLN A 85 -19.57 17.16 -31.06
CA GLN A 85 -18.79 16.96 -29.83
C GLN A 85 -17.79 15.80 -29.94
N GLU A 86 -18.12 14.73 -30.68
CA GLU A 86 -17.25 13.58 -30.90
C GLU A 86 -16.09 13.88 -31.88
N GLU A 87 -16.34 14.63 -32.96
CA GLU A 87 -15.27 15.16 -33.83
C GLU A 87 -14.35 16.15 -33.09
N GLU A 88 -14.91 17.04 -32.27
CA GLU A 88 -14.14 18.02 -31.52
C GLU A 88 -13.23 17.36 -30.47
N LYS A 89 -13.75 16.38 -29.72
CA LYS A 89 -12.94 15.55 -28.81
C LYS A 89 -11.81 14.83 -29.54
N ARG A 90 -12.07 14.24 -30.70
CA ARG A 90 -11.01 13.60 -31.51
C ARG A 90 -9.91 14.56 -31.94
N ARG A 91 -10.27 15.78 -32.37
CA ARG A 91 -9.28 16.82 -32.74
C ARG A 91 -8.43 17.23 -31.54
N GLN A 92 -9.04 17.45 -30.37
CA GLN A 92 -8.33 17.76 -29.14
C GLN A 92 -7.40 16.61 -28.70
N GLU A 93 -7.82 15.35 -28.87
CA GLU A 93 -7.00 14.17 -28.55
C GLU A 93 -5.79 14.04 -29.50
N GLU A 94 -5.97 14.23 -30.80
CA GLU A 94 -4.85 14.26 -31.77
C GLU A 94 -3.87 15.40 -31.47
N GLU A 95 -4.36 16.59 -31.13
CA GLU A 95 -3.51 17.73 -30.80
C GLU A 95 -2.73 17.53 -29.49
N ARG A 96 -3.37 16.94 -28.46
CA ARG A 96 -2.68 16.55 -27.22
C ARG A 96 -1.62 15.47 -27.49
N LYS A 97 -1.91 14.46 -28.31
CA LYS A 97 -0.93 13.43 -28.70
C LYS A 97 0.28 14.01 -29.42
N ARG A 98 0.09 14.95 -30.36
CA ARG A 98 1.20 15.64 -31.04
C ARG A 98 2.05 16.48 -30.08
N LYS A 99 1.43 17.25 -29.18
CA LYS A 99 2.15 18.04 -28.17
C LYS A 99 2.97 17.15 -27.22
N LEU A 100 2.41 16.01 -26.80
CA LEU A 100 3.10 15.04 -25.96
C LEU A 100 4.30 14.38 -26.69
N GLU A 101 4.15 14.03 -27.97
CA GLU A 101 5.26 13.49 -28.77
C GLU A 101 6.38 14.53 -28.97
N GLU A 102 6.02 15.81 -29.19
CA GLU A 102 7.00 16.89 -29.31
C GLU A 102 7.72 17.18 -27.99
N GLN A 103 7.03 17.09 -26.84
CA GLN A 103 7.65 17.18 -25.51
C GLN A 103 8.62 16.03 -25.26
N ARG A 104 8.19 14.77 -25.47
CA ARG A 104 9.06 13.60 -25.26
C ARG A 104 10.32 13.64 -26.12
N ARG A 105 10.25 14.14 -27.36
CA ARG A 105 11.43 14.36 -28.21
C ARG A 105 12.40 15.39 -27.61
N LYS A 106 11.90 16.50 -27.06
CA LYS A 106 12.72 17.54 -26.42
C LYS A 106 13.37 17.01 -25.14
N GLU A 107 12.62 16.29 -24.31
CA GLU A 107 13.14 15.64 -23.10
C GLU A 107 14.22 14.59 -23.42
N GLU A 108 14.04 13.79 -24.48
CA GLU A 108 15.04 12.81 -24.89
C GLU A 108 16.31 13.47 -25.43
N GLU A 109 16.19 14.55 -26.20
CA GLU A 109 17.34 15.32 -26.68
C GLU A 109 18.08 16.01 -25.51
N GLU A 110 17.35 16.55 -24.53
CA GLU A 110 17.94 17.18 -23.35
C GLU A 110 18.61 16.15 -22.42
N ARG A 111 18.03 14.96 -22.24
CA ARG A 111 18.68 13.82 -21.56
C ARG A 111 19.99 13.45 -22.23
N ARG A 112 19.99 13.21 -23.55
CA ARG A 112 21.19 12.86 -24.32
C ARG A 112 22.30 13.91 -24.17
N ARG A 113 21.95 15.20 -24.16
CA ARG A 113 22.91 16.29 -23.91
C ARG A 113 23.48 16.26 -22.48
N LYS A 114 22.63 16.05 -21.47
CA LYS A 114 23.05 15.94 -20.05
C LYS A 114 23.93 14.71 -19.80
N GLU A 115 23.62 13.57 -20.41
CA GLU A 115 24.45 12.36 -20.37
C GLU A 115 25.82 12.58 -21.03
N GLU A 116 25.88 13.31 -22.15
CA GLU A 116 27.15 13.64 -22.81
C GLU A 116 28.00 14.64 -21.99
N GLU A 117 27.39 15.60 -21.30
CA GLU A 117 28.09 16.50 -20.38
C GLU A 117 28.57 15.80 -19.11
N GLU A 118 27.72 14.99 -18.46
CA GLU A 118 28.12 14.15 -17.32
C GLU A 118 29.30 13.25 -17.67
N ARG A 119 29.24 12.60 -18.84
CA ARG A 119 30.33 11.73 -19.30
C ARG A 119 31.64 12.49 -19.46
N LYS A 120 31.62 13.67 -20.08
CA LYS A 120 32.82 14.53 -20.22
C LYS A 120 33.36 14.97 -18.86
N ARG A 121 32.49 15.33 -17.90
CA ARG A 121 32.91 15.66 -16.53
C ARG A 121 33.55 14.47 -15.82
N ARG A 122 32.98 13.27 -15.93
CA ARG A 122 33.53 12.03 -15.34
C ARG A 122 34.88 11.65 -15.96
N GLU A 123 35.03 11.79 -17.28
CA GLU A 123 36.30 11.57 -17.99
C GLU A 123 37.37 12.62 -17.59
N GLU A 124 36.99 13.87 -17.32
CA GLU A 124 37.90 14.91 -16.80
C GLU A 124 38.28 14.69 -15.31
N GLU A 125 37.33 14.25 -14.47
CA GLU A 125 37.60 13.90 -13.07
C GLU A 125 38.49 12.66 -12.94
N GLU A 126 38.24 11.59 -13.71
CA GLU A 126 39.14 10.42 -13.75
C GLU A 126 40.56 10.85 -14.11
N ARG A 127 40.71 11.74 -15.11
CA ARG A 127 42.00 12.25 -15.52
C ARG A 127 42.70 13.02 -14.40
N LYS A 128 42.00 13.94 -13.72
CA LYS A 128 42.54 14.68 -12.58
C LYS A 128 42.94 13.77 -11.43
N ARG A 129 42.13 12.75 -11.10
CA ARG A 129 42.46 11.74 -10.08
C ARG A 129 43.71 10.95 -10.44
N ARG A 130 43.87 10.52 -11.69
CA ARG A 130 45.08 9.81 -12.15
C ARG A 130 46.34 10.69 -12.14
N GLU A 131 46.21 11.98 -12.51
CA GLU A 131 47.30 12.95 -12.44
C GLU A 131 47.70 13.26 -10.97
N GLU A 132 46.75 13.30 -10.03
CA GLU A 132 47.03 13.42 -8.60
C GLU A 132 47.64 12.13 -8.00
N GLU A 133 47.15 10.96 -8.39
CA GLU A 133 47.67 9.68 -7.89
C GLU A 133 49.12 9.42 -8.35
N GLU A 134 49.46 9.74 -9.61
CA GLU A 134 50.85 9.74 -10.07
C GLU A 134 51.73 10.69 -9.24
N ARG A 135 51.20 11.85 -8.85
CA ARG A 135 51.94 12.84 -8.07
C ARG A 135 52.19 12.35 -6.64
N ARG A 136 51.15 11.82 -5.97
CA ARG A 136 51.27 11.20 -4.65
C ARG A 136 52.25 10.02 -4.66
N ARG A 137 52.20 9.15 -5.68
CA ARG A 137 53.16 8.02 -5.84
C ARG A 137 54.61 8.49 -6.00
N LYS A 138 54.86 9.60 -6.72
CA LYS A 138 56.21 10.19 -6.87
C LYS A 138 56.71 10.81 -5.56
N GLU A 139 55.84 11.53 -4.85
CA GLU A 139 56.15 12.10 -3.53
C GLU A 139 56.41 11.00 -2.48
N GLU A 140 55.69 9.87 -2.54
CA GLU A 140 55.90 8.70 -1.68
C GLU A 140 57.19 7.94 -2.01
N GLU A 141 57.54 7.76 -3.30
CA GLU A 141 58.85 7.22 -3.69
C GLU A 141 60.00 8.11 -3.20
N GLU A 142 59.89 9.43 -3.36
CA GLU A 142 60.95 10.34 -2.94
C GLU A 142 61.11 10.36 -1.41
N ARG A 143 60.00 10.33 -0.68
CA ARG A 143 60.00 10.17 0.79
C ARG A 143 60.65 8.86 1.21
N LYS A 144 60.31 7.73 0.58
CA LYS A 144 60.92 6.42 0.87
C LYS A 144 62.42 6.42 0.61
N ARG A 145 62.89 7.06 -0.46
CA ARG A 145 64.35 7.21 -0.73
C ARG A 145 65.05 8.05 0.33
N ARG A 146 64.44 9.15 0.81
CA ARG A 146 64.99 9.96 1.91
C ARG A 146 65.05 9.15 3.22
N GLU A 147 63.98 8.41 3.56
CA GLU A 147 63.96 7.54 4.74
C GLU A 147 64.97 6.37 4.66
N GLU A 148 65.23 5.81 3.47
CA GLU A 148 66.32 4.85 3.25
C GLU A 148 67.71 5.48 3.40
N GLU A 149 67.92 6.70 2.90
CA GLU A 149 69.19 7.41 3.03
C GLU A 149 69.49 7.77 4.49
N GLU A 150 68.48 8.20 5.25
CA GLU A 150 68.61 8.45 6.70
C GLU A 150 68.88 7.15 7.48
N LYS A 151 68.14 6.06 7.21
CA LYS A 151 68.41 4.75 7.83
C LYS A 151 69.83 4.26 7.52
N ARG A 152 70.34 4.51 6.31
CA ARG A 152 71.71 4.16 5.90
C ARG A 152 72.77 5.01 6.61
N LYS A 153 72.51 6.29 6.84
CA LYS A 153 73.36 7.17 7.67
C LYS A 153 73.34 6.76 9.15
N GLN A 154 72.18 6.38 9.68
CA GLN A 154 72.04 5.88 11.06
C GLN A 154 72.76 4.54 11.26
N LEU A 155 72.66 3.58 10.33
CA LEU A 155 73.44 2.34 10.40
C LEU A 155 74.95 2.61 10.35
N ALA A 156 75.41 3.51 9.49
CA ALA A 156 76.82 3.89 9.41
C ALA A 156 77.31 4.53 10.73
N ALA A 157 76.50 5.38 11.35
CA ALA A 157 76.80 5.97 12.66
C ALA A 157 76.84 4.92 13.78
N GLN A 158 75.92 3.94 13.79
CA GLN A 158 75.92 2.84 14.75
C GLN A 158 77.13 1.90 14.57
N GLN A 159 77.52 1.59 13.34
CA GLN A 159 78.72 0.79 13.07
C GLN A 159 80.01 1.53 13.45
N ALA A 160 80.09 2.85 13.23
CA ALA A 160 81.19 3.68 13.72
C ALA A 160 81.26 3.72 15.26
N ALA A 161 80.11 3.80 15.94
CA ALA A 161 80.04 3.77 17.40
C ALA A 161 80.46 2.40 17.98
N GLN A 162 80.04 1.29 17.36
CA GLN A 162 80.45 -0.06 17.79
C GLN A 162 81.94 -0.33 17.54
N ALA A 163 82.52 0.20 16.46
CA ALA A 163 83.95 0.11 16.19
C ALA A 163 84.83 0.86 17.21
N ALA A 164 84.27 1.81 17.97
CA ALA A 164 84.97 2.58 19.00
C ALA A 164 84.96 1.95 20.40
N ALA A 165 84.21 0.85 20.61
CA ALA A 165 83.91 0.31 21.94
C ALA A 165 84.50 -1.08 22.25
N GLY A 166 85.35 -1.64 21.39
CA GLY A 166 85.88 -3.01 21.49
C GLY A 166 87.41 -3.12 21.45
N GLY A 167 88.09 -2.78 22.54
CA GLY A 167 89.54 -2.97 22.70
C GLY A 167 89.89 -4.40 23.09
N GLY A 168 90.62 -5.11 22.22
CA GLY A 168 90.72 -6.58 22.23
C GLY A 168 91.72 -7.24 23.18
N GLU A 169 91.80 -8.58 23.06
CA GLU A 169 93.00 -9.35 23.39
C GLU A 169 93.13 -10.64 22.50
N LYS A 170 94.18 -11.44 22.72
CA LYS A 170 94.71 -12.52 21.84
C LYS A 170 95.02 -13.80 22.66
N PRO A 171 95.12 -15.05 22.11
CA PRO A 171 96.26 -15.48 21.27
C PRO A 171 95.98 -16.60 20.19
N HIS A 172 97.06 -17.24 19.68
CA HIS A 172 97.15 -18.23 18.56
C HIS A 172 97.36 -19.70 19.07
N PRO A 173 97.78 -20.77 18.31
CA PRO A 173 98.07 -20.96 16.85
C PRO A 173 97.60 -22.32 16.19
N HIS A 174 97.99 -22.56 14.91
CA HIS A 174 97.82 -23.78 14.06
C HIS A 174 96.36 -24.15 13.65
N GLY A 175 96.04 -24.93 12.60
CA GLY A 175 96.79 -25.53 11.46
C GLY A 175 96.28 -26.96 11.10
N ALA A 176 96.22 -27.49 9.86
CA ALA A 176 96.42 -26.97 8.49
C ALA A 176 95.99 -28.02 7.40
N ARG A 177 96.21 -27.73 6.10
CA ARG A 177 96.20 -28.60 4.87
C ARG A 177 94.87 -28.99 4.13
N HIS A 178 94.77 -28.44 2.89
CA HIS A 178 94.50 -29.08 1.58
C HIS A 178 93.10 -29.53 1.06
N ARG A 179 92.77 -28.95 -0.12
CA ARG A 179 92.31 -29.54 -1.41
C ARG A 179 90.81 -29.65 -1.79
N GLN A 180 90.59 -29.11 -3.00
CA GLN A 180 89.68 -29.53 -4.10
C GLN A 180 88.21 -29.07 -4.15
N ALA A 181 87.78 -28.88 -5.39
CA ALA A 181 86.46 -28.51 -5.93
C ALA A 181 86.07 -29.62 -6.96
N PRO A 182 84.97 -29.59 -7.77
CA PRO A 182 84.27 -28.41 -8.33
C PRO A 182 82.73 -28.48 -8.47
N ALA A 183 82.16 -27.41 -9.07
CA ALA A 183 80.82 -27.27 -9.69
C ALA A 183 79.57 -27.32 -8.76
N GLY A 184 78.49 -26.58 -9.05
CA GLY A 184 78.32 -25.52 -10.08
C GLY A 184 76.88 -24.98 -10.15
N GLY A 185 76.71 -23.64 -10.08
CA GLY A 185 75.42 -22.91 -10.05
C GLY A 185 75.47 -21.72 -9.09
N PRO A 186 74.41 -20.88 -8.92
CA PRO A 186 73.05 -21.01 -9.46
C PRO A 186 72.64 -19.75 -10.32
N PRO A 187 71.44 -19.09 -10.28
CA PRO A 187 70.70 -18.83 -11.53
C PRO A 187 70.41 -17.34 -11.87
N GLY A 188 69.86 -17.13 -13.07
CA GLY A 188 69.80 -15.86 -13.80
C GLY A 188 68.88 -14.72 -13.32
N LYS A 189 69.09 -13.56 -13.97
CA LYS A 189 68.32 -12.31 -13.91
C LYS A 189 68.62 -11.44 -15.16
N HIS A 190 67.85 -10.36 -15.36
CA HIS A 190 67.99 -9.33 -16.43
C HIS A 190 67.45 -9.77 -17.82
N PRO A 191 67.11 -8.87 -18.79
CA PRO A 191 67.41 -7.42 -18.94
C PRO A 191 66.27 -6.48 -18.43
N ARG A 192 66.31 -5.14 -18.44
CA ARG A 192 67.15 -4.08 -19.09
C ARG A 192 66.78 -3.76 -20.58
N PRO A 193 67.16 -2.59 -21.18
CA PRO A 193 66.13 -1.62 -21.59
C PRO A 193 66.37 -0.95 -22.98
N GLU A 194 65.81 0.26 -23.14
CA GLU A 194 66.20 1.36 -24.04
C GLU A 194 65.61 1.47 -25.46
N LYS A 195 65.79 2.66 -26.04
CA LYS A 195 65.15 3.20 -27.25
C LYS A 195 66.16 3.23 -28.41
N GLU A 196 65.70 3.23 -29.67
CA GLU A 196 65.61 4.50 -30.44
C GLU A 196 65.03 4.41 -31.87
N LYS A 197 64.71 5.60 -32.41
CA LYS A 197 64.57 6.02 -33.82
C LYS A 197 63.34 5.58 -34.66
N LYS A 198 62.75 6.62 -35.26
CA LYS A 198 61.80 6.71 -36.40
C LYS A 198 62.60 6.67 -37.73
N PRO A 199 62.02 6.58 -38.98
CA PRO A 199 60.75 7.21 -39.39
C PRO A 199 59.90 6.58 -40.53
N ALA A 200 58.80 7.30 -40.82
CA ALA A 200 58.10 7.48 -42.12
C ALA A 200 57.18 6.36 -42.69
N GLU A 201 55.95 6.80 -43.02
CA GLU A 201 54.99 6.20 -43.97
C GLU A 201 55.34 6.67 -45.43
N PRO A 202 54.58 6.35 -46.51
CA PRO A 202 53.37 5.51 -46.63
C PRO A 202 53.39 4.54 -47.84
N ILE A 203 52.30 3.80 -48.07
CA ILE A 203 51.69 3.59 -49.41
C ILE A 203 50.26 3.01 -49.30
N LYS A 204 49.47 3.11 -50.37
CA LYS A 204 48.02 2.79 -50.44
C LYS A 204 47.72 1.52 -51.25
N LYS A 205 46.51 0.98 -50.99
CA LYS A 205 45.60 0.27 -51.92
C LYS A 205 45.86 -1.20 -52.27
N LEU A 206 44.71 -1.86 -52.58
CA LEU A 206 44.48 -3.14 -53.25
C LEU A 206 44.97 -4.41 -52.54
N ASP A 207 44.04 -4.98 -51.76
CA ASP A 207 43.33 -6.23 -52.04
C ASP A 207 43.84 -7.21 -53.15
N LEU A 208 43.47 -8.48 -52.95
CA LEU A 208 43.58 -9.65 -53.84
C LEU A 208 44.91 -10.45 -53.87
N SER A 209 44.70 -11.77 -54.06
CA SER A 209 45.65 -12.89 -54.20
C SER A 209 46.23 -13.54 -52.91
N ASN A 210 46.03 -14.86 -52.84
CA ASN A 210 46.74 -15.85 -52.01
C ASN A 210 46.59 -15.80 -50.48
N PHE A 211 45.34 -15.90 -50.01
CA PHE A 211 44.94 -17.15 -49.34
C PHE A 211 43.45 -17.45 -49.58
N GLN A 212 43.16 -18.18 -50.66
CA GLN A 212 41.81 -18.61 -51.06
C GLN A 212 41.92 -19.82 -52.02
N ILE A 213 40.80 -20.53 -52.23
CA ILE A 213 40.57 -21.57 -53.27
C ILE A 213 41.20 -22.94 -52.95
N PRO A 214 40.53 -24.09 -53.24
CA PRO A 214 39.22 -24.25 -53.88
C PRO A 214 38.07 -24.67 -52.95
N VAL A 215 36.90 -24.10 -53.22
CA VAL A 215 35.60 -24.74 -52.99
C VAL A 215 35.18 -25.42 -54.29
N MET A 216 34.47 -26.55 -54.24
CA MET A 216 33.49 -26.87 -55.28
C MET A 216 32.35 -27.72 -54.72
N VAL A 217 31.18 -27.63 -55.35
CA VAL A 217 29.94 -28.30 -54.93
C VAL A 217 29.33 -29.02 -56.14
N ASP A 218 28.60 -30.10 -55.85
CA ASP A 218 27.55 -30.74 -56.67
C ASP A 218 27.96 -31.76 -57.77
N LEU A 219 26.94 -32.54 -58.16
CA LEU A 219 26.80 -33.49 -59.29
C LEU A 219 27.46 -34.88 -59.13
N GLY A 220 26.64 -35.94 -58.93
CA GLY A 220 27.13 -37.33 -59.07
C GLY A 220 26.25 -38.49 -58.55
N ARG A 221 25.18 -38.87 -59.27
CA ARG A 221 24.58 -40.24 -59.24
C ARG A 221 25.41 -41.17 -60.17
N PRO A 222 25.28 -42.53 -60.22
CA PRO A 222 24.44 -43.47 -59.42
C PRO A 222 25.12 -44.85 -59.09
N ARG A 223 24.31 -45.86 -58.65
CA ARG A 223 24.52 -47.35 -58.74
C ARG A 223 25.55 -47.98 -57.75
N ARG A 224 25.45 -49.26 -57.31
CA ARG A 224 24.42 -50.33 -57.39
C ARG A 224 24.67 -51.43 -56.32
N THR A 225 23.65 -52.27 -56.05
CA THR A 225 23.71 -53.66 -55.47
C THR A 225 24.31 -53.86 -54.05
N ASP A 226 23.82 -54.76 -53.17
CA ASP A 226 22.89 -55.89 -53.39
C ASP A 226 21.91 -56.21 -52.22
N LYS A 227 21.09 -57.26 -52.39
CA LYS A 227 20.09 -57.88 -51.45
C LYS A 227 20.52 -59.34 -51.10
N PRO A 228 19.75 -60.22 -50.39
CA PRO A 228 18.47 -60.12 -49.65
C PRO A 228 18.66 -60.50 -48.13
N ALA A 229 17.71 -60.89 -47.25
CA ALA A 229 16.29 -61.31 -47.27
C ALA A 229 15.54 -60.77 -46.00
N ARG A 230 14.22 -60.52 -45.93
CA ARG A 230 13.02 -61.39 -46.11
C ARG A 230 12.96 -62.51 -45.06
N LYS A 231 11.85 -62.78 -44.36
CA LYS A 231 10.39 -62.48 -44.49
C LYS A 231 9.85 -61.94 -43.14
N ASP A 232 8.58 -61.61 -42.86
CA ASP A 232 7.40 -60.89 -43.45
C ASP A 232 6.46 -60.64 -42.19
N ALA A 233 5.26 -60.05 -42.13
CA ALA A 233 4.25 -59.49 -43.04
C ALA A 233 3.41 -58.40 -42.28
N LYS A 234 2.25 -57.96 -42.80
CA LYS A 234 1.21 -57.11 -42.14
C LYS A 234 -0.16 -57.27 -42.84
N PRO A 235 -1.28 -56.93 -42.18
CA PRO A 235 -2.12 -55.77 -42.60
C PRO A 235 -2.31 -54.76 -41.42
N LYS A 236 -2.33 -53.41 -41.58
CA LYS A 236 -3.23 -52.47 -42.32
C LYS A 236 -4.64 -52.38 -41.70
N ARG A 237 -5.28 -51.21 -41.46
CA ARG A 237 -5.05 -49.75 -41.75
C ARG A 237 -4.98 -48.94 -40.41
N GLY A 238 -4.72 -47.63 -40.28
CA GLY A 238 -4.83 -46.43 -41.15
C GLY A 238 -6.18 -45.71 -40.91
N ASP A 239 -6.29 -44.43 -40.57
CA ASP A 239 -5.31 -43.32 -40.48
C ASP A 239 -5.69 -42.23 -39.43
N LYS A 240 -4.84 -41.21 -39.22
CA LYS A 240 -5.11 -39.96 -38.44
C LYS A 240 -5.52 -38.80 -39.41
N PRO A 241 -5.65 -37.49 -39.03
CA PRO A 241 -5.77 -36.79 -37.73
C PRO A 241 -6.91 -35.71 -37.74
N ARG A 242 -6.78 -34.66 -36.88
CA ARG A 242 -7.27 -33.25 -37.00
C ARG A 242 -8.53 -32.80 -36.18
N PRO A 243 -8.66 -31.48 -35.84
CA PRO A 243 -9.07 -31.10 -34.47
C PRO A 243 -9.99 -29.84 -34.30
N THR A 244 -10.22 -29.45 -33.03
CA THR A 244 -10.60 -28.10 -32.52
C THR A 244 -11.98 -27.50 -32.83
N LYS A 245 -12.39 -26.59 -31.91
CA LYS A 245 -13.60 -25.72 -31.86
C LYS A 245 -14.86 -26.44 -31.33
N LEU A 246 -15.61 -25.92 -30.33
CA LEU A 246 -16.17 -24.57 -30.02
C LEU A 246 -17.52 -24.35 -30.75
N PHE A 247 -18.40 -23.53 -30.17
CA PHE A 247 -19.87 -23.41 -30.37
C PHE A 247 -20.69 -24.48 -29.61
N GLU A 248 -21.95 -24.24 -29.21
CA GLU A 248 -22.62 -23.06 -28.61
C GLU A 248 -24.02 -23.50 -28.09
N LEU A 249 -24.77 -22.55 -27.54
CA LEU A 249 -26.07 -22.60 -26.85
C LEU A 249 -27.26 -23.35 -27.50
N GLU A 250 -28.31 -23.50 -26.68
CA GLU A 250 -29.76 -23.56 -26.98
C GLU A 250 -30.48 -24.89 -27.36
N GLU A 251 -31.25 -25.39 -26.37
CA GLU A 251 -32.71 -25.62 -26.35
C GLU A 251 -33.45 -26.59 -27.33
N ASP A 252 -34.06 -27.62 -26.70
CA ASP A 252 -35.49 -28.01 -26.75
C ASP A 252 -36.14 -29.10 -27.67
N MET A 253 -37.20 -29.67 -27.09
CA MET A 253 -38.44 -30.27 -27.66
C MET A 253 -38.52 -31.66 -28.37
N THR A 254 -39.04 -32.66 -27.62
CA THR A 254 -40.24 -33.53 -27.96
C THR A 254 -40.14 -34.60 -29.12
N VAL A 255 -40.97 -35.65 -29.34
CA VAL A 255 -42.14 -36.29 -28.65
C VAL A 255 -42.47 -37.74 -29.17
N THR A 256 -43.06 -38.65 -28.36
CA THR A 256 -43.80 -39.93 -28.70
C THR A 256 -43.09 -41.13 -29.39
N ALA A 257 -43.51 -42.43 -29.32
CA ALA A 257 -44.42 -43.17 -28.41
C ALA A 257 -44.41 -44.75 -28.53
N ARG A 258 -44.73 -45.41 -27.39
CA ARG A 258 -45.50 -46.67 -27.15
C ARG A 258 -45.03 -48.12 -27.49
N ALA A 259 -45.18 -48.97 -26.44
CA ALA A 259 -45.50 -50.43 -26.37
C ALA A 259 -44.39 -51.51 -26.61
N GLY A 260 -44.29 -52.61 -25.83
CA GLY A 260 -44.98 -52.99 -24.56
C GLY A 260 -44.71 -54.43 -24.04
N LYS A 261 -45.09 -54.73 -22.78
CA LYS A 261 -44.90 -55.98 -21.95
C LYS A 261 -43.48 -56.21 -21.38
N GLY A 262 -43.27 -56.64 -20.11
CA GLY A 262 -44.19 -56.69 -18.95
C GLY A 262 -43.73 -57.59 -17.75
N LYS A 263 -43.86 -57.08 -16.49
CA LYS A 263 -43.51 -57.71 -15.17
C LYS A 263 -41.99 -57.92 -14.96
N ARG A 264 -41.38 -57.79 -13.77
CA ARG A 264 -41.68 -57.28 -12.39
C ARG A 264 -40.29 -57.13 -11.72
N GLY A 265 -39.95 -56.27 -10.76
CA GLY A 265 -40.55 -55.16 -9.99
C GLY A 265 -39.41 -54.60 -9.08
N VAL A 266 -39.53 -53.59 -8.23
CA VAL A 266 -40.66 -52.76 -7.74
C VAL A 266 -40.56 -51.35 -8.35
N PRO A 267 -41.66 -50.73 -8.82
CA PRO A 267 -41.58 -49.45 -9.54
C PRO A 267 -41.82 -48.22 -8.65
N GLU A 268 -40.99 -47.19 -8.83
CA GLU A 268 -41.49 -45.81 -8.80
C GLU A 268 -42.50 -45.62 -9.94
N PRO A 269 -43.57 -44.84 -9.73
CA PRO A 269 -43.84 -43.76 -10.68
C PRO A 269 -44.37 -42.46 -10.03
N PRO A 270 -44.18 -41.29 -10.66
CA PRO A 270 -44.54 -40.00 -10.08
C PRO A 270 -45.78 -39.34 -10.72
N VAL A 271 -46.24 -38.25 -10.06
CA VAL A 271 -47.15 -37.19 -10.53
C VAL A 271 -48.56 -37.58 -11.01
N GLU A 272 -49.57 -37.15 -10.25
CA GLU A 272 -50.79 -36.55 -10.79
C GLU A 272 -51.00 -35.18 -10.11
N ALA A 273 -51.51 -34.18 -10.83
CA ALA A 273 -51.52 -32.78 -10.40
C ALA A 273 -52.93 -32.32 -9.92
N PRO A 274 -53.09 -31.88 -8.66
CA PRO A 274 -54.39 -31.43 -8.15
C PRO A 274 -54.69 -29.95 -8.45
N ARG A 275 -55.90 -29.68 -8.95
CA ARG A 275 -56.68 -28.47 -8.63
C ARG A 275 -57.81 -28.89 -7.66
N PRO A 276 -58.49 -27.96 -6.96
CA PRO A 276 -57.97 -27.35 -5.75
C PRO A 276 -58.90 -27.63 -4.56
N SER A 277 -58.45 -28.41 -3.57
CA SER A 277 -59.22 -28.65 -2.34
C SER A 277 -58.95 -27.56 -1.31
N SER A 278 -59.95 -26.73 -1.03
CA SER A 278 -59.90 -25.73 0.05
C SER A 278 -59.96 -26.41 1.43
N ALA A 279 -58.81 -26.60 2.05
CA ALA A 279 -58.69 -26.92 3.47
C ALA A 279 -57.56 -26.07 4.06
N ALA A 280 -57.88 -25.21 5.02
CA ALA A 280 -56.86 -24.45 5.75
C ALA A 280 -56.16 -25.38 6.75
N SER A 281 -55.02 -25.93 6.36
CA SER A 281 -54.11 -26.60 7.30
C SER A 281 -53.64 -25.58 8.33
N ALA A 282 -53.90 -25.84 9.61
CA ALA A 282 -53.26 -25.08 10.69
C ALA A 282 -51.73 -25.17 10.53
N PRO A 283 -50.97 -24.10 10.84
CA PRO A 283 -49.52 -24.10 10.69
C PRO A 283 -48.89 -25.20 11.56
N PRO A 284 -47.79 -25.83 11.10
CA PRO A 284 -47.11 -26.87 11.85
C PRO A 284 -46.53 -26.27 13.13
N GLN A 285 -47.11 -26.62 14.29
CA GLN A 285 -46.57 -26.19 15.57
C GLN A 285 -45.20 -26.85 15.81
N PRO A 286 -44.19 -26.09 16.28
CA PRO A 286 -42.86 -26.63 16.55
C PRO A 286 -42.91 -27.69 17.64
N LYS A 287 -42.17 -28.78 17.44
CA LYS A 287 -42.23 -29.97 18.31
C LYS A 287 -41.35 -29.85 19.57
N VAL A 288 -40.68 -28.72 19.76
CA VAL A 288 -39.68 -28.49 20.82
C VAL A 288 -39.95 -27.13 21.47
N LYS A 289 -39.99 -27.08 22.81
CA LYS A 289 -40.31 -25.86 23.57
C LYS A 289 -39.12 -24.92 23.82
N LYS A 290 -37.90 -25.46 23.79
CA LYS A 290 -36.63 -24.76 23.97
C LYS A 290 -35.68 -25.15 22.86
N ILE A 291 -34.98 -24.19 22.26
CA ILE A 291 -34.02 -24.44 21.18
C ILE A 291 -32.76 -23.62 21.41
N THR A 292 -31.61 -24.30 21.39
CA THR A 292 -30.31 -23.65 21.43
C THR A 292 -29.93 -23.08 20.07
N VAL A 293 -29.71 -21.77 20.01
CA VAL A 293 -29.39 -21.04 18.78
C VAL A 293 -28.09 -20.25 18.93
N ASP A 294 -27.36 -20.15 17.85
CA ASP A 294 -26.13 -19.37 17.76
C ASP A 294 -26.50 -17.90 17.48
N GLN A 295 -25.70 -16.92 17.93
CA GLN A 295 -26.04 -15.50 17.82
C GLN A 295 -26.23 -14.99 16.37
N VAL A 296 -25.69 -15.68 15.37
CA VAL A 296 -25.84 -15.32 13.95
C VAL A 296 -26.07 -16.61 13.18
N MET A 297 -27.25 -16.72 12.54
CA MET A 297 -27.67 -17.95 11.87
C MET A 297 -28.45 -17.63 10.59
N SER A 298 -28.22 -18.41 9.54
CA SER A 298 -28.99 -18.25 8.30
C SER A 298 -30.45 -18.67 8.45
N VAL A 299 -31.33 -18.05 7.66
CA VAL A 299 -32.77 -18.38 7.64
C VAL A 299 -33.02 -19.88 7.36
N ALA A 300 -32.16 -20.53 6.56
CA ALA A 300 -32.16 -21.98 6.34
C ALA A 300 -31.98 -22.78 7.66
N GLN A 301 -30.89 -22.51 8.37
CA GLN A 301 -30.49 -23.24 9.59
C GLN A 301 -31.45 -22.97 10.75
N PHE A 302 -31.95 -21.73 10.86
CA PHE A 302 -32.92 -21.36 11.89
C PHE A 302 -34.27 -22.08 11.70
N ALA A 303 -34.74 -22.19 10.44
CA ALA A 303 -35.92 -22.97 10.10
C ALA A 303 -35.73 -24.47 10.41
N GLU A 304 -34.56 -25.02 10.08
CA GLU A 304 -34.20 -26.41 10.38
C GLU A 304 -34.18 -26.69 11.89
N ARG A 305 -33.57 -25.82 12.71
CA ARG A 305 -33.59 -25.97 14.18
C ARG A 305 -35.00 -25.84 14.76
N LEU A 306 -35.81 -24.88 14.29
CA LEU A 306 -37.23 -24.74 14.66
C LEU A 306 -38.09 -25.95 14.24
N GLY A 307 -37.66 -26.74 13.26
CA GLY A 307 -38.44 -27.83 12.67
C GLY A 307 -39.62 -27.34 11.82
N VAL A 308 -39.55 -26.12 11.29
CA VAL A 308 -40.58 -25.47 10.46
C VAL A 308 -40.05 -25.24 9.04
N PRO A 309 -40.90 -25.20 7.99
CA PRO A 309 -40.43 -24.93 6.64
C PRO A 309 -39.89 -23.49 6.52
N ALA A 310 -38.72 -23.31 5.89
CA ALA A 310 -38.08 -22.01 5.73
C ALA A 310 -38.97 -20.96 5.01
N THR A 311 -39.94 -21.40 4.20
CA THR A 311 -40.95 -20.52 3.57
C THR A 311 -41.96 -19.91 4.53
N GLU A 312 -42.08 -20.39 5.77
CA GLU A 312 -42.85 -19.76 6.84
C GLU A 312 -42.00 -18.76 7.64
N VAL A 313 -40.73 -19.10 7.91
CA VAL A 313 -39.77 -18.16 8.50
C VAL A 313 -39.60 -16.92 7.62
N ILE A 314 -39.38 -17.09 6.30
CA ILE A 314 -39.27 -15.97 5.35
C ILE A 314 -40.52 -15.09 5.34
N LYS A 315 -41.73 -15.67 5.50
CA LYS A 315 -42.97 -14.86 5.62
C LYS A 315 -43.01 -14.06 6.92
N LYS A 316 -42.53 -14.61 8.04
CA LYS A 316 -42.45 -13.91 9.32
C LYS A 316 -41.40 -12.79 9.29
N VAL A 317 -40.21 -13.04 8.73
CA VAL A 317 -39.20 -12.00 8.43
C VAL A 317 -39.82 -10.85 7.62
N LEU A 318 -40.54 -11.18 6.54
CA LEU A 318 -41.19 -10.18 5.68
C LEU A 318 -42.30 -9.39 6.37
N LEU A 319 -42.98 -9.99 7.35
CA LEU A 319 -43.99 -9.33 8.18
C LEU A 319 -43.36 -8.45 9.28
N ALA A 320 -42.17 -8.79 9.76
CA ALA A 320 -41.36 -7.94 10.65
C ALA A 320 -40.72 -6.74 9.91
N GLY A 321 -40.81 -6.71 8.56
CA GLY A 321 -40.37 -5.59 7.71
C GLY A 321 -39.03 -5.80 7.01
N GLU A 322 -38.26 -6.83 7.40
CA GLU A 322 -36.99 -7.16 6.76
C GLU A 322 -37.16 -8.03 5.49
N ARG A 323 -36.12 -8.10 4.67
CA ARG A 323 -36.12 -8.85 3.40
C ARG A 323 -34.92 -9.79 3.28
N LEU A 324 -34.83 -10.74 4.20
CA LEU A 324 -33.79 -11.78 4.15
C LEU A 324 -34.15 -12.89 3.16
N THR A 325 -33.14 -13.33 2.42
CA THR A 325 -33.18 -14.53 1.57
C THR A 325 -32.74 -15.77 2.36
N LEU A 326 -32.97 -16.96 1.80
CA LEU A 326 -32.79 -18.25 2.46
C LEU A 326 -31.38 -18.48 3.05
N ASN A 327 -30.35 -17.87 2.43
CA ASN A 327 -28.93 -17.98 2.82
C ASN A 327 -28.38 -16.71 3.49
N GLN A 328 -29.21 -15.74 3.83
CA GLN A 328 -28.78 -14.56 4.60
C GLN A 328 -28.92 -14.82 6.09
N ASP A 329 -27.97 -14.28 6.84
CA ASP A 329 -27.93 -14.34 8.31
C ASP A 329 -28.99 -13.43 8.93
N MET A 330 -29.52 -13.87 10.07
CA MET A 330 -30.56 -13.20 10.84
C MET A 330 -29.98 -12.65 12.15
N SER A 331 -30.51 -11.52 12.65
CA SER A 331 -30.09 -10.92 13.93
C SER A 331 -30.67 -11.68 15.13
N PRO A 332 -30.05 -11.60 16.32
CA PRO A 332 -30.64 -12.14 17.56
C PRO A 332 -32.06 -11.62 17.82
N GLU A 333 -32.25 -10.31 17.67
CA GLU A 333 -33.52 -9.61 17.87
C GLU A 333 -34.63 -10.14 16.95
N LEU A 334 -34.32 -10.40 15.67
CA LEU A 334 -35.26 -10.97 14.72
C LEU A 334 -35.48 -12.48 14.93
N MET A 335 -34.46 -13.21 15.39
CA MET A 335 -34.62 -14.60 15.82
C MET A 335 -35.56 -14.71 17.04
N GLU A 336 -35.39 -13.88 18.06
CA GLU A 336 -36.30 -13.79 19.22
C GLU A 336 -37.73 -13.50 18.78
N LEU A 337 -37.93 -12.42 18.01
CA LEU A 337 -39.25 -12.01 17.55
C LEU A 337 -39.98 -13.14 16.82
N ILE A 338 -39.29 -13.86 15.93
CA ILE A 338 -39.87 -14.97 15.17
C ILE A 338 -40.11 -16.20 16.05
N ALA A 339 -39.23 -16.53 16.99
CA ALA A 339 -39.41 -17.66 17.89
C ALA A 339 -40.55 -17.45 18.89
N MET A 340 -40.73 -16.22 19.39
CA MET A 340 -41.91 -15.82 20.17
C MET A 340 -43.20 -16.03 19.35
N ASP A 341 -43.18 -15.66 18.06
CA ASP A 341 -44.27 -15.84 17.10
C ASP A 341 -44.61 -17.33 16.81
N PHE A 342 -43.66 -18.24 17.04
CA PHE A 342 -43.84 -19.70 16.97
C PHE A 342 -44.04 -20.36 18.35
N GLY A 343 -43.96 -19.61 19.46
CA GLY A 343 -44.15 -20.12 20.82
C GLY A 343 -42.97 -20.95 21.36
N VAL A 344 -41.74 -20.62 20.94
CA VAL A 344 -40.49 -21.31 21.33
C VAL A 344 -39.61 -20.38 22.14
N GLU A 345 -39.08 -20.87 23.26
CA GLU A 345 -38.01 -20.19 24.00
C GLU A 345 -36.67 -20.43 23.30
N LEU A 346 -36.01 -19.36 22.86
CA LEU A 346 -34.62 -19.43 22.40
C LEU A 346 -33.68 -19.37 23.60
N GLU A 347 -32.67 -20.24 23.58
CA GLU A 347 -31.53 -20.17 24.48
C GLU A 347 -30.31 -19.85 23.62
N PHE A 348 -29.88 -18.59 23.63
CA PHE A 348 -28.71 -18.17 22.87
C PHE A 348 -27.46 -18.80 23.48
N VAL A 349 -26.85 -19.71 22.73
CA VAL A 349 -25.48 -20.11 22.99
C VAL A 349 -24.63 -18.90 22.65
N LEU A 350 -24.07 -18.27 23.68
CA LEU A 350 -22.91 -17.41 23.54
C LEU A 350 -21.81 -18.26 22.88
N ASP A 351 -21.54 -18.00 21.61
CA ASP A 351 -20.39 -18.55 20.89
C ASP A 351 -19.13 -17.76 21.31
N THR A 352 -18.88 -17.79 22.63
CA THR A 352 -17.67 -17.31 23.26
C THR A 352 -16.56 -18.28 22.91
N ASP A 353 -15.67 -17.85 22.01
CA ASP A 353 -14.43 -18.57 21.69
C ASP A 353 -13.58 -18.84 22.96
N GLU A 354 -13.83 -18.11 24.04
CA GLU A 354 -13.32 -18.37 25.39
C GLU A 354 -13.68 -19.78 25.91
N TYR A 355 -14.86 -20.34 25.64
CA TYR A 355 -15.25 -21.67 26.14
C TYR A 355 -14.53 -22.81 25.40
N ASP A 356 -14.32 -22.66 24.09
CA ASP A 356 -13.50 -23.59 23.31
C ASP A 356 -12.02 -23.45 23.69
N LEU A 357 -11.52 -22.23 23.95
CA LEU A 357 -10.11 -22.00 24.29
C LEU A 357 -9.76 -22.34 25.73
N ALA A 358 -10.56 -21.94 26.72
CA ALA A 358 -10.32 -22.18 28.15
C ALA A 358 -10.28 -23.66 28.50
N LYS A 359 -10.94 -24.51 27.71
CA LYS A 359 -10.89 -25.97 27.82
C LYS A 359 -9.54 -26.58 27.44
N TYR A 360 -8.68 -25.83 26.73
CA TYR A 360 -7.31 -26.21 26.38
C TYR A 360 -6.26 -25.23 26.91
N LEU A 361 -6.65 -24.19 27.67
CA LEU A 361 -5.69 -23.39 28.42
C LEU A 361 -4.98 -24.27 29.45
N PRO A 362 -3.67 -24.09 29.67
CA PRO A 362 -2.93 -24.88 30.64
C PRO A 362 -3.41 -24.58 32.07
N GLU A 363 -3.98 -25.59 32.74
CA GLU A 363 -4.20 -25.57 34.20
C GLU A 363 -2.85 -25.58 34.92
N GLU A 364 -2.38 -24.40 35.34
CA GLU A 364 -1.14 -24.26 36.11
C GLU A 364 -1.32 -24.80 37.53
N LYS A 365 -0.47 -25.73 37.94
CA LYS A 365 -0.52 -26.28 39.30
C LYS A 365 0.40 -25.49 40.22
N PRO A 366 -0.08 -25.01 41.39
CA PRO A 366 0.75 -24.21 42.30
C PRO A 366 1.98 -24.99 42.80
N GLU A 367 1.91 -26.32 42.83
CA GLU A 367 3.01 -27.23 43.17
C GLU A 367 4.17 -27.23 42.13
N ASN A 368 3.87 -26.90 40.87
CA ASN A 368 4.82 -26.91 39.75
C ASN A 368 5.41 -25.53 39.42
N MET A 369 4.91 -24.46 40.05
CA MET A 369 5.33 -23.09 39.80
C MET A 369 6.83 -22.88 40.10
N LYS A 370 7.63 -22.65 39.06
CA LYS A 370 9.06 -22.33 39.17
C LYS A 370 9.30 -20.88 38.78
N ARG A 371 10.34 -20.27 39.36
CA ARG A 371 10.79 -18.94 38.93
C ARG A 371 11.19 -18.97 37.45
N ARG A 372 10.81 -17.94 36.69
CA ARG A 372 11.14 -17.76 35.27
C ARG A 372 11.95 -16.46 35.05
N PRO A 373 12.75 -16.37 33.96
CA PRO A 373 13.39 -15.11 33.57
C PRO A 373 12.37 -13.97 33.43
N PRO A 374 12.67 -12.73 33.84
CA PRO A 374 11.86 -11.57 33.48
C PRO A 374 11.95 -11.31 31.97
N VAL A 375 10.81 -10.94 31.37
CA VAL A 375 10.73 -10.41 30.01
C VAL A 375 10.69 -8.88 30.11
N VAL A 376 11.64 -8.20 29.47
CA VAL A 376 11.92 -6.77 29.67
C VAL A 376 11.93 -6.05 28.33
N THR A 377 11.05 -5.06 28.13
CA THR A 377 11.05 -4.27 26.89
C THR A 377 11.77 -2.94 27.08
N ILE A 378 12.48 -2.47 26.05
CA ILE A 378 13.14 -1.16 26.08
C ILE A 378 12.38 -0.16 25.19
N MET A 379 11.96 0.95 25.80
CA MET A 379 11.15 2.01 25.18
C MET A 379 11.78 3.41 25.36
N GLY A 380 11.18 4.42 24.72
CA GLY A 380 11.64 5.81 24.68
C GLY A 380 11.77 6.35 23.25
N HIS A 381 12.09 7.63 23.12
CA HIS A 381 12.21 8.36 21.85
C HIS A 381 13.31 7.80 20.90
N VAL A 382 13.29 8.26 19.64
CA VAL A 382 14.40 8.11 18.69
C VAL A 382 15.66 8.80 19.25
N ASP A 383 16.85 8.34 18.84
CA ASP A 383 18.18 8.85 19.25
C ASP A 383 18.49 8.94 20.76
N HIS A 384 17.60 8.44 21.63
CA HIS A 384 17.87 8.23 23.06
C HIS A 384 18.83 7.05 23.32
N GLY A 385 19.27 6.33 22.28
CA GLY A 385 20.29 5.28 22.38
C GLY A 385 19.77 3.91 22.85
N LYS A 386 18.49 3.59 22.62
CA LYS A 386 17.89 2.28 22.93
C LYS A 386 18.69 1.13 22.31
N THR A 387 18.85 1.14 20.98
CA THR A 387 19.55 0.08 20.24
C THR A 387 21.02 0.00 20.66
N THR A 388 21.67 1.14 20.96
CA THR A 388 23.04 1.20 21.52
C THR A 388 23.16 0.54 22.89
N LEU A 389 22.17 0.72 23.78
CA LEU A 389 22.12 0.05 25.08
C LEU A 389 21.95 -1.46 24.90
N LEU A 390 21.02 -1.86 24.03
CA LEU A 390 20.76 -3.27 23.73
C LEU A 390 21.96 -3.95 23.09
N ASP A 391 22.69 -3.29 22.18
CA ASP A 391 23.95 -3.76 21.59
C ASP A 391 25.04 -3.92 22.66
N ARG A 392 25.19 -2.94 23.56
CA ARG A 392 26.15 -3.01 24.66
C ARG A 392 25.87 -4.18 25.60
N ILE A 393 24.60 -4.48 25.86
CA ILE A 393 24.15 -5.64 26.64
C ILE A 393 24.40 -6.95 25.87
N ARG A 394 24.06 -7.01 24.57
CA ARG A 394 24.28 -8.17 23.68
C ARG A 394 25.76 -8.46 23.42
N LYS A 395 26.63 -7.45 23.57
CA LYS A 395 28.04 -7.45 23.11
C LYS A 395 28.15 -7.64 21.59
N SER A 396 27.22 -7.03 20.87
CA SER A 396 27.10 -7.01 19.40
C SER A 396 27.14 -5.57 18.87
N ASN A 397 27.33 -5.44 17.55
CA ASN A 397 27.12 -4.21 16.80
C ASN A 397 26.01 -4.45 15.75
N VAL A 398 24.75 -4.40 16.16
CA VAL A 398 23.57 -4.45 15.28
C VAL A 398 23.32 -3.07 14.65
N VAL A 399 23.57 -1.98 15.38
CA VAL A 399 23.40 -0.59 14.87
C VAL A 399 24.24 -0.31 13.60
N GLU A 400 25.39 -0.96 13.43
CA GLU A 400 26.22 -0.82 12.22
C GLU A 400 25.71 -1.66 11.03
N GLY A 401 24.78 -2.59 11.27
CA GLY A 401 24.17 -3.46 10.25
C GLY A 401 22.75 -3.07 9.82
N GLU A 402 22.00 -2.35 10.66
CA GLU A 402 20.62 -1.93 10.36
C GLU A 402 20.57 -0.75 9.36
N PHE A 403 19.64 -0.83 8.40
CA PHE A 403 19.49 0.21 7.39
C PHE A 403 18.93 1.50 8.00
N GLY A 404 19.74 2.56 8.00
CA GLY A 404 19.43 3.83 8.66
C GLY A 404 19.81 3.88 10.15
N GLY A 405 20.44 2.83 10.70
CA GLY A 405 20.90 2.81 12.10
C GLY A 405 19.78 2.80 13.15
N ILE A 406 18.59 2.31 12.79
CA ILE A 406 17.40 2.28 13.64
C ILE A 406 16.75 0.88 13.67
N THR A 407 16.30 0.45 14.85
CA THR A 407 15.47 -0.76 14.99
C THR A 407 14.13 -0.57 14.26
N GLN A 408 13.78 -1.48 13.34
CA GLN A 408 12.51 -1.44 12.57
C GLN A 408 11.58 -2.64 12.80
N HIS A 409 12.04 -3.68 13.51
CA HIS A 409 11.29 -4.90 13.81
C HIS A 409 11.39 -5.23 15.30
N ILE A 410 10.44 -5.97 15.88
CA ILE A 410 10.54 -6.38 17.29
C ILE A 410 11.50 -7.57 17.43
N GLY A 411 12.66 -7.34 18.06
CA GLY A 411 13.67 -8.38 18.30
C GLY A 411 13.57 -8.95 19.72
N ALA A 412 13.60 -10.28 19.87
CA ALA A 412 13.58 -10.96 21.17
C ALA A 412 14.86 -11.76 21.39
N TYR A 413 15.55 -11.58 22.53
CA TYR A 413 16.84 -12.25 22.80
C TYR A 413 17.12 -12.46 24.30
N HIS A 414 18.03 -13.39 24.65
CA HIS A 414 18.35 -13.75 26.04
C HIS A 414 19.77 -13.35 26.48
N VAL A 415 19.89 -12.87 27.72
CA VAL A 415 21.11 -12.36 28.35
C VAL A 415 21.30 -13.01 29.71
N SER A 416 22.36 -13.81 29.86
CA SER A 416 22.72 -14.44 31.13
C SER A 416 23.51 -13.45 32.01
N THR A 417 22.96 -13.13 33.19
CA THR A 417 23.63 -12.33 34.23
C THR A 417 24.08 -13.20 35.40
N SER A 418 24.84 -12.64 36.34
CA SER A 418 25.25 -13.32 37.59
C SER A 418 24.08 -13.69 38.51
N LYS A 419 22.93 -13.03 38.37
CA LYS A 419 21.71 -13.24 39.17
C LYS A 419 20.64 -14.09 38.48
N GLY A 420 20.79 -14.34 37.17
CA GLY A 420 19.85 -15.11 36.35
C GLY A 420 19.83 -14.65 34.90
N ASP A 421 19.09 -15.35 34.05
CA ASP A 421 18.81 -14.91 32.67
C ASP A 421 17.75 -13.80 32.66
N ILE A 422 17.90 -12.85 31.74
CA ILE A 422 16.93 -11.79 31.43
C ILE A 422 16.63 -11.88 29.93
N VAL A 423 15.36 -11.77 29.55
CA VAL A 423 14.93 -11.79 28.14
C VAL A 423 14.51 -10.37 27.74
N PHE A 424 15.10 -9.85 26.67
CA PHE A 424 14.86 -8.50 26.18
C PHE A 424 13.98 -8.50 24.93
N LEU A 425 13.01 -7.58 24.90
CA LEU A 425 12.29 -7.17 23.69
C LEU A 425 12.78 -5.78 23.25
N ASP A 426 13.29 -5.70 22.03
CA ASP A 426 13.70 -4.47 21.34
C ASP A 426 12.48 -3.89 20.61
N THR A 427 12.08 -2.64 20.88
CA THR A 427 10.90 -2.02 20.24
C THR A 427 11.25 -0.77 19.43
N PRO A 428 10.79 -0.65 18.16
CA PRO A 428 11.01 0.53 17.34
C PRO A 428 10.53 1.84 17.97
N GLY A 429 11.41 2.85 17.96
CA GLY A 429 11.18 4.13 18.63
C GLY A 429 10.29 5.12 17.88
N HIS A 430 10.21 5.01 16.55
CA HIS A 430 9.49 5.96 15.71
C HIS A 430 7.97 5.83 15.92
N GLU A 431 7.31 6.98 16.07
CA GLU A 431 5.85 7.17 16.12
C GLU A 431 5.01 6.16 15.32
N ALA A 432 5.34 5.90 14.04
CA ALA A 432 4.62 4.96 13.17
C ALA A 432 4.45 3.53 13.74
N PHE A 433 5.28 3.14 14.71
CA PHE A 433 5.27 1.82 15.35
C PHE A 433 4.54 1.80 16.72
N THR A 434 3.54 2.67 16.94
CA THR A 434 2.70 2.68 18.16
C THR A 434 2.11 1.30 18.48
N SER A 435 1.60 0.59 17.48
CA SER A 435 1.07 -0.77 17.61
C SER A 435 2.12 -1.77 18.12
N MET A 436 3.37 -1.69 17.64
CA MET A 436 4.49 -2.50 18.14
C MET A 436 4.85 -2.16 19.60
N ARG A 437 4.82 -0.87 20.00
CA ARG A 437 5.06 -0.47 21.40
C ARG A 437 3.97 -1.02 22.34
N ALA A 438 2.69 -0.91 21.96
CA ALA A 438 1.58 -1.49 22.71
C ALA A 438 1.67 -3.02 22.84
N ARG A 439 2.09 -3.71 21.76
CA ARG A 439 2.39 -5.16 21.75
C ARG A 439 3.57 -5.51 22.67
N GLY A 440 4.62 -4.69 22.69
CA GLY A 440 5.76 -4.85 23.60
C GLY A 440 5.32 -4.76 25.07
N ALA A 441 4.67 -3.64 25.45
CA ALA A 441 4.25 -3.42 26.83
C ALA A 441 3.34 -4.53 27.38
N SER A 442 2.36 -5.00 26.59
CA SER A 442 1.38 -6.00 27.05
C SER A 442 1.94 -7.42 27.21
N VAL A 443 3.17 -7.68 26.74
CA VAL A 443 3.82 -9.00 26.75
C VAL A 443 4.97 -9.08 27.78
N THR A 444 5.40 -7.96 28.35
CA THR A 444 6.57 -7.88 29.25
C THR A 444 6.24 -7.70 30.73
N ASP A 445 7.14 -8.20 31.59
CA ASP A 445 7.06 -8.10 33.05
C ASP A 445 7.62 -6.76 33.59
N ILE A 446 8.53 -6.11 32.85
CA ILE A 446 9.18 -4.83 33.22
C ILE A 446 9.42 -3.99 31.95
N VAL A 447 9.24 -2.66 32.04
CA VAL A 447 9.64 -1.71 30.97
C VAL A 447 10.86 -0.90 31.40
N ILE A 448 11.91 -0.86 30.57
CA ILE A 448 13.01 0.11 30.70
C ILE A 448 12.71 1.30 29.80
N LEU A 449 12.55 2.49 30.38
CA LEU A 449 12.31 3.74 29.68
C LEU A 449 13.63 4.51 29.53
N VAL A 450 14.15 4.60 28.31
CA VAL A 450 15.43 5.27 28.03
C VAL A 450 15.20 6.75 27.72
N VAL A 451 15.73 7.61 28.59
CA VAL A 451 15.60 9.08 28.51
C VAL A 451 16.98 9.69 28.39
N ALA A 452 17.23 10.50 27.35
CA ALA A 452 18.51 11.15 27.17
C ALA A 452 18.66 12.38 28.09
N ALA A 453 19.76 12.44 28.84
CA ALA A 453 20.02 13.46 29.85
C ALA A 453 20.13 14.90 29.30
N ASN A 454 20.36 15.07 27.99
CA ASN A 454 20.38 16.36 27.31
C ASN A 454 19.04 16.71 26.62
N ASP A 455 18.18 15.71 26.35
CA ASP A 455 16.95 15.87 25.53
C ASP A 455 15.66 15.90 26.39
N GLY A 456 15.66 15.24 27.56
CA GLY A 456 14.51 15.20 28.47
C GLY A 456 13.36 14.30 27.99
N PHE A 457 12.16 14.52 28.55
CA PHE A 457 10.96 13.78 28.15
C PHE A 457 10.38 14.32 26.82
N GLN A 458 10.30 13.45 25.82
CA GLN A 458 9.82 13.74 24.47
C GLN A 458 8.47 13.03 24.20
N PRO A 459 7.64 13.45 23.22
CA PRO A 459 6.28 12.91 23.04
C PRO A 459 6.19 11.37 22.92
N GLN A 460 7.13 10.73 22.21
CA GLN A 460 7.22 9.26 22.10
C GLN A 460 7.60 8.57 23.43
N THR A 461 8.30 9.28 24.32
CA THR A 461 8.58 8.82 25.70
C THR A 461 7.30 8.90 26.55
N VAL A 462 6.48 9.94 26.39
CA VAL A 462 5.18 10.07 27.08
C VAL A 462 4.20 8.99 26.58
N GLU A 463 4.16 8.73 25.28
CA GLU A 463 3.39 7.62 24.69
C GLU A 463 3.81 6.25 25.28
N ALA A 464 5.11 6.00 25.42
CA ALA A 464 5.63 4.79 26.05
C ALA A 464 5.21 4.65 27.53
N ILE A 465 5.17 5.75 28.29
CA ILE A 465 4.65 5.77 29.67
C ILE A 465 3.17 5.36 29.68
N HIS A 466 2.35 5.92 28.79
CA HIS A 466 0.92 5.57 28.72
C HIS A 466 0.71 4.10 28.37
N HIS A 467 1.48 3.52 27.44
CA HIS A 467 1.40 2.08 27.12
C HIS A 467 1.77 1.20 28.32
N ALA A 468 2.86 1.52 29.02
CA ALA A 468 3.30 0.77 30.19
C ALA A 468 2.31 0.89 31.37
N GLN A 469 1.77 2.09 31.62
CA GLN A 469 0.73 2.32 32.64
C GLN A 469 -0.58 1.61 32.30
N ALA A 470 -1.01 1.60 31.04
CA ALA A 470 -2.20 0.86 30.59
C ALA A 470 -2.04 -0.65 30.73
N ALA A 471 -0.84 -1.19 30.45
CA ALA A 471 -0.47 -2.58 30.68
C ALA A 471 -0.23 -2.91 32.18
N LYS A 472 -0.13 -1.90 33.05
CA LYS A 472 0.20 -2.00 34.49
C LYS A 472 1.58 -2.62 34.76
N VAL A 473 2.53 -2.38 33.87
CA VAL A 473 3.89 -2.93 33.96
C VAL A 473 4.81 -1.93 34.67
N PRO A 474 5.62 -2.34 35.65
CA PRO A 474 6.54 -1.45 36.36
C PRO A 474 7.61 -0.87 35.41
N ILE A 475 7.93 0.41 35.62
CA ILE A 475 8.84 1.20 34.78
C ILE A 475 10.15 1.46 35.54
N ILE A 476 11.27 1.19 34.89
CA ILE A 476 12.62 1.56 35.33
C ILE A 476 13.15 2.62 34.36
N VAL A 477 13.56 3.78 34.85
CA VAL A 477 14.04 4.89 34.01
C VAL A 477 15.56 4.85 33.88
N ALA A 478 16.04 4.63 32.65
CA ALA A 478 17.46 4.64 32.32
C ALA A 478 17.84 6.00 31.71
N VAL A 479 18.49 6.84 32.50
CA VAL A 479 18.91 8.19 32.10
C VAL A 479 20.25 8.09 31.35
N ASN A 480 20.19 8.14 30.02
CA ASN A 480 21.31 7.85 29.11
C ASN A 480 22.06 9.12 28.67
N LYS A 481 23.22 8.93 28.02
CA LYS A 481 24.11 9.98 27.49
C LYS A 481 24.78 10.85 28.57
N ILE A 482 25.01 10.35 29.79
CA ILE A 482 25.73 11.09 30.85
C ILE A 482 27.19 11.45 30.48
N ASP A 483 27.74 10.89 29.40
CA ASP A 483 29.03 11.24 28.81
C ASP A 483 29.02 12.51 27.94
N VAL A 484 27.85 13.07 27.63
CA VAL A 484 27.70 14.23 26.74
C VAL A 484 27.76 15.55 27.52
N PRO A 485 28.58 16.54 27.09
CA PRO A 485 28.60 17.86 27.72
C PRO A 485 27.23 18.54 27.56
N GLY A 486 26.57 18.84 28.69
CA GLY A 486 25.19 19.36 28.73
C GLY A 486 24.15 18.33 29.20
N ALA A 487 24.55 17.12 29.57
CA ALA A 487 23.69 16.16 30.28
C ALA A 487 23.30 16.67 31.67
N ASP A 488 22.00 16.68 31.99
CA ASP A 488 21.45 17.02 33.31
C ASP A 488 20.47 15.94 33.81
N PRO A 489 20.96 14.92 34.54
CA PRO A 489 20.11 13.88 35.14
C PRO A 489 19.19 14.37 36.27
N ALA A 490 19.44 15.56 36.84
CA ALA A 490 18.57 16.13 37.88
C ALA A 490 17.32 16.77 37.25
N ARG A 491 17.49 17.48 36.12
CA ARG A 491 16.38 17.96 35.30
C ARG A 491 15.47 16.81 34.85
N VAL A 492 16.02 15.68 34.41
CA VAL A 492 15.22 14.51 34.01
C VAL A 492 14.39 13.97 35.18
N ARG A 493 14.97 13.84 36.38
CA ARG A 493 14.22 13.45 37.61
C ARG A 493 13.09 14.44 37.91
N GLN A 494 13.28 15.74 37.70
CA GLN A 494 12.26 16.77 37.93
C GLN A 494 11.13 16.74 36.88
N GLU A 495 11.45 16.53 35.61
CA GLU A 495 10.45 16.38 34.53
C GLU A 495 9.59 15.13 34.74
N ALA A 496 10.18 14.02 35.19
CA ALA A 496 9.48 12.75 35.41
C ALA A 496 8.29 12.85 36.38
N LEU A 497 8.36 13.74 37.37
CA LEU A 497 7.28 14.00 38.34
C LEU A 497 5.98 14.46 37.66
N GLN A 498 6.06 15.11 36.51
CA GLN A 498 4.88 15.56 35.74
C GLN A 498 4.11 14.39 35.12
N TYR A 499 4.78 13.26 34.90
CA TYR A 499 4.22 12.03 34.31
C TYR A 499 3.92 10.95 35.35
N SER A 500 3.83 11.34 36.63
CA SER A 500 3.64 10.45 37.80
C SER A 500 4.76 9.41 38.01
N LEU A 501 5.94 9.61 37.42
CA LEU A 501 7.14 8.80 37.68
C LEU A 501 7.93 9.42 38.83
N VAL A 502 7.72 8.93 40.04
CA VAL A 502 8.36 9.46 41.27
C VAL A 502 9.59 8.62 41.62
N PRO A 503 10.80 9.21 41.67
CA PRO A 503 12.02 8.51 42.07
C PRO A 503 11.97 7.92 43.48
N GLU A 504 12.61 6.76 43.69
CA GLU A 504 12.84 6.18 45.03
C GLU A 504 13.55 7.16 45.99
N GLU A 505 14.49 7.98 45.46
CA GLU A 505 15.19 9.06 46.18
C GLU A 505 14.22 10.07 46.85
N LEU A 506 13.00 10.20 46.32
CA LEU A 506 11.93 11.09 46.81
C LEU A 506 10.78 10.32 47.50
N GLY A 507 10.97 9.03 47.78
CA GLY A 507 9.95 8.16 48.39
C GLY A 507 8.91 7.59 47.41
N GLY A 508 9.21 7.59 46.11
CA GLY A 508 8.38 6.95 45.08
C GLY A 508 8.76 5.50 44.78
N GLU A 509 8.09 4.92 43.77
CA GLU A 509 8.25 3.51 43.36
C GLU A 509 9.08 3.34 42.06
N THR A 510 9.49 4.44 41.42
CA THR A 510 10.22 4.39 40.13
C THR A 510 11.73 4.37 40.37
N ILE A 511 12.39 3.31 39.93
CA ILE A 511 13.85 3.18 39.94
C ILE A 511 14.45 4.06 38.83
N PHE A 512 15.43 4.90 39.16
CA PHE A 512 16.21 5.69 38.21
C PHE A 512 17.66 5.22 38.17
N VAL A 513 18.23 5.05 36.98
CA VAL A 513 19.64 4.64 36.79
C VAL A 513 20.31 5.55 35.77
N ASP A 514 21.31 6.31 36.21
CA ASP A 514 22.12 7.18 35.35
C ASP A 514 23.19 6.33 34.63
N ILE A 515 23.12 6.23 33.29
CA ILE A 515 23.94 5.32 32.46
C ILE A 515 24.63 6.04 31.27
N SER A 516 25.69 5.43 30.75
CA SER A 516 26.18 5.70 29.39
C SER A 516 26.20 4.40 28.59
N ALA A 517 25.25 4.24 27.67
CA ALA A 517 25.20 3.08 26.76
C ALA A 517 26.49 2.96 25.91
N LYS A 518 27.07 4.10 25.53
CA LYS A 518 28.27 4.19 24.67
C LYS A 518 29.55 3.75 25.39
N HIS A 519 29.75 4.19 26.64
CA HIS A 519 30.92 3.80 27.43
C HIS A 519 30.71 2.51 28.23
N GLY A 520 29.45 2.09 28.42
CA GLY A 520 29.05 0.97 29.27
C GLY A 520 28.89 1.33 30.76
N THR A 521 29.03 2.61 31.12
CA THR A 521 28.93 3.09 32.51
C THR A 521 27.55 2.74 33.09
N ASN A 522 27.55 2.11 34.25
CA ASN A 522 26.37 1.69 35.04
C ASN A 522 25.38 0.74 34.32
N VAL A 523 25.74 0.18 33.16
CA VAL A 523 24.88 -0.80 32.46
C VAL A 523 24.73 -2.10 33.27
N ASP A 524 25.80 -2.57 33.91
CA ASP A 524 25.73 -3.73 34.80
C ASP A 524 24.85 -3.46 36.04
N GLN A 525 24.88 -2.24 36.58
CA GLN A 525 24.01 -1.82 37.69
C GLN A 525 22.52 -1.80 37.28
N LEU A 526 22.22 -1.33 36.07
CA LEU A 526 20.86 -1.41 35.50
C LEU A 526 20.37 -2.87 35.40
N LEU A 527 21.21 -3.78 34.91
CA LEU A 527 20.89 -5.22 34.85
C LEU A 527 20.66 -5.83 36.25
N GLU A 528 21.47 -5.44 37.24
CA GLU A 528 21.30 -5.91 38.62
C GLU A 528 20.03 -5.40 39.30
N LEU A 529 19.58 -4.18 38.98
CA LEU A 529 18.33 -3.60 39.48
C LEU A 529 17.10 -4.19 38.78
N VAL A 530 17.18 -4.46 37.47
CA VAL A 530 16.15 -5.20 36.72
C VAL A 530 15.97 -6.61 37.29
N ALA A 531 17.07 -7.29 37.62
CA ALA A 531 17.02 -8.60 38.28
C ALA A 531 16.38 -8.52 39.68
N LEU A 532 16.73 -7.50 40.48
CA LEU A 532 16.12 -7.29 41.81
C LEU A 532 14.61 -7.03 41.72
N GLN A 533 14.17 -6.20 40.77
CA GLN A 533 12.74 -5.94 40.54
C GLN A 533 11.99 -7.22 40.14
N ALA A 534 12.60 -8.09 39.33
CA ALA A 534 12.04 -9.39 38.97
C ALA A 534 11.91 -10.35 40.18
N GLU A 535 12.79 -10.25 41.18
CA GLU A 535 12.65 -11.02 42.43
C GLU A 535 11.50 -10.50 43.30
N ILE A 536 11.28 -9.18 43.34
CA ILE A 536 10.17 -8.53 44.07
C ILE A 536 8.82 -8.92 43.45
N LEU A 537 8.75 -9.02 42.12
CA LEU A 537 7.57 -9.49 41.38
C LEU A 537 7.33 -11.02 41.50
N ASP A 538 8.29 -11.78 42.07
CA ASP A 538 8.25 -13.24 42.27
C ASP A 538 7.78 -14.04 41.03
N LEU A 539 8.29 -13.64 39.86
CA LEU A 539 7.85 -14.12 38.54
C LEU A 539 7.96 -15.64 38.40
N LYS A 540 6.80 -16.29 38.20
CA LYS A 540 6.66 -17.75 38.10
C LYS A 540 5.92 -18.19 36.83
N ALA A 541 6.11 -19.46 36.48
CA ALA A 541 5.25 -20.22 35.57
C ALA A 541 5.37 -21.73 35.86
N ASP A 542 4.38 -22.51 35.42
CA ASP A 542 4.47 -23.97 35.34
C ASP A 542 5.15 -24.35 34.00
N PRO A 543 6.31 -25.04 33.99
CA PRO A 543 6.96 -25.49 32.76
C PRO A 543 6.45 -26.87 32.27
N THR A 544 5.59 -27.55 33.05
CA THR A 544 5.13 -28.92 32.78
C THR A 544 3.84 -28.99 31.97
N CYS A 545 3.09 -27.89 31.89
CA CYS A 545 1.85 -27.78 31.14
C CYS A 545 2.10 -27.54 29.64
N HIS A 546 1.02 -27.55 28.83
CA HIS A 546 1.10 -27.25 27.40
C HIS A 546 1.56 -25.81 27.16
N ALA A 547 2.36 -25.60 26.11
CA ALA A 547 2.93 -24.29 25.85
C ALA A 547 1.88 -23.26 25.42
N GLN A 548 1.87 -22.13 26.11
CA GLN A 548 1.11 -20.94 25.76
C GLN A 548 2.08 -19.76 25.61
N GLY A 549 1.86 -18.90 24.63
CA GLY A 549 2.70 -17.73 24.38
C GLY A 549 2.03 -16.71 23.47
N THR A 550 2.81 -15.76 22.99
CA THR A 550 2.35 -14.68 22.10
C THR A 550 3.29 -14.58 20.89
N ILE A 551 2.71 -14.35 19.70
CA ILE A 551 3.50 -14.03 18.50
C ILE A 551 4.09 -12.63 18.67
N ILE A 552 5.42 -12.52 18.63
CA ILE A 552 6.13 -11.24 18.62
C ILE A 552 6.11 -10.62 17.22
N GLU A 553 6.55 -11.40 16.23
CA GLU A 553 6.55 -11.06 14.80
C GLU A 553 6.37 -12.33 13.94
N SER A 554 6.00 -12.13 12.67
CA SER A 554 5.93 -13.21 11.67
C SER A 554 6.45 -12.76 10.31
N HIS A 555 7.05 -13.69 9.56
CA HIS A 555 7.64 -13.44 8.25
C HIS A 555 7.50 -14.66 7.31
N ILE A 556 7.82 -14.47 6.03
CA ILE A 556 7.85 -15.57 5.03
C ILE A 556 9.26 -15.70 4.47
N ASP A 557 9.96 -16.76 4.87
CA ASP A 557 11.30 -17.11 4.37
C ASP A 557 11.19 -17.94 3.08
N PRO A 558 11.90 -17.59 1.99
CA PRO A 558 11.80 -18.30 0.70
C PRO A 558 12.21 -19.79 0.69
N GLN A 559 12.91 -20.27 1.70
CA GLN A 559 13.39 -21.65 1.84
C GLN A 559 12.67 -22.44 2.95
N ARG A 560 12.30 -21.77 4.04
CA ARG A 560 11.65 -22.35 5.22
C ARG A 560 10.12 -22.25 5.19
N GLY A 561 9.56 -21.34 4.39
CA GLY A 561 8.13 -21.05 4.33
C GLY A 561 7.70 -20.00 5.38
N PRO A 562 6.45 -20.03 5.87
CA PRO A 562 6.00 -19.17 6.95
C PRO A 562 6.74 -19.47 8.27
N VAL A 563 7.23 -18.41 8.91
CA VAL A 563 8.01 -18.43 10.16
C VAL A 563 7.40 -17.41 11.13
N ALA A 564 7.40 -17.73 12.42
CA ALA A 564 6.98 -16.77 13.45
C ALA A 564 7.85 -16.85 14.71
N THR A 565 8.07 -15.72 15.36
CA THR A 565 8.78 -15.64 16.64
C THR A 565 7.75 -15.70 17.76
N VAL A 566 7.72 -16.81 18.51
CA VAL A 566 6.86 -16.98 19.69
C VAL A 566 7.66 -16.67 20.94
N LEU A 567 7.12 -15.82 21.82
CA LEU A 567 7.56 -15.77 23.20
C LEU A 567 6.72 -16.74 24.03
N VAL A 568 7.34 -17.80 24.55
CA VAL A 568 6.66 -18.77 25.42
C VAL A 568 6.43 -18.14 26.79
N GLN A 569 5.18 -18.04 27.25
CA GLN A 569 4.84 -17.48 28.56
C GLN A 569 4.63 -18.56 29.62
N LYS A 570 4.03 -19.71 29.23
CA LYS A 570 3.72 -20.85 30.10
C LYS A 570 4.04 -22.16 29.40
N GLY A 571 4.29 -23.23 30.17
CA GLY A 571 4.62 -24.55 29.64
C GLY A 571 6.00 -24.64 28.98
N THR A 572 6.29 -25.78 28.35
CA THR A 572 7.49 -25.98 27.54
C THR A 572 7.08 -26.38 26.12
N LEU A 573 7.45 -25.58 25.12
CA LEU A 573 7.18 -25.85 23.71
C LEU A 573 8.18 -26.87 23.17
N ARG A 574 7.72 -27.88 22.42
CA ARG A 574 8.55 -28.97 21.89
C ARG A 574 8.44 -29.10 20.37
N LEU A 575 9.52 -29.63 19.78
CA LEU A 575 9.53 -30.00 18.37
C LEU A 575 8.58 -31.18 18.12
N GLY A 576 7.57 -30.98 17.28
CA GLY A 576 6.50 -31.93 16.99
C GLY A 576 5.11 -31.53 17.51
N ASP A 577 5.04 -30.54 18.40
CA ASP A 577 3.78 -30.07 18.99
C ASP A 577 2.83 -29.47 17.93
N PRO A 578 1.54 -29.85 17.92
CA PRO A 578 0.52 -29.18 17.13
C PRO A 578 -0.03 -27.94 17.87
N PHE A 579 -0.25 -26.85 17.15
CA PHE A 579 -0.65 -25.57 17.73
C PHE A 579 -1.70 -24.84 16.89
N VAL A 580 -2.34 -23.85 17.52
CA VAL A 580 -3.22 -22.88 16.88
C VAL A 580 -2.80 -21.46 17.26
N VAL A 581 -2.84 -20.56 16.28
CA VAL A 581 -2.54 -19.12 16.38
C VAL A 581 -3.59 -18.38 15.57
N GLY A 582 -4.42 -17.54 16.18
CA GLY A 582 -5.50 -16.86 15.45
C GLY A 582 -6.40 -17.87 14.72
N ASP A 583 -6.48 -17.78 13.39
CA ASP A 583 -7.15 -18.70 12.46
C ASP A 583 -6.18 -19.61 11.65
N ILE A 584 -4.93 -19.72 12.10
CA ILE A 584 -3.87 -20.53 11.50
C ILE A 584 -3.55 -21.74 12.39
N SER A 585 -3.52 -22.92 11.78
CA SER A 585 -2.99 -24.14 12.38
C SER A 585 -1.52 -24.37 12.02
N GLY A 586 -0.85 -25.23 12.79
CA GLY A 586 0.46 -25.73 12.41
C GLY A 586 0.95 -26.88 13.30
N ARG A 587 2.13 -27.39 12.94
CA ARG A 587 2.94 -28.27 13.80
C ARG A 587 4.37 -27.76 13.78
N VAL A 588 5.03 -27.73 14.95
CA VAL A 588 6.44 -27.35 15.06
C VAL A 588 7.30 -28.36 14.31
N ARG A 589 7.81 -27.99 13.12
CA ARG A 589 8.73 -28.81 12.31
C ARG A 589 10.18 -28.61 12.73
N ALA A 590 10.51 -27.38 13.09
CA ALA A 590 11.80 -26.97 13.64
C ALA A 590 11.60 -25.75 14.55
N MET A 591 12.54 -25.55 15.47
CA MET A 591 12.66 -24.35 16.30
C MET A 591 14.09 -23.84 16.29
N VAL A 592 14.25 -22.53 16.36
CA VAL A 592 15.56 -21.85 16.39
C VAL A 592 15.57 -20.84 17.54
N ASP A 593 16.71 -20.68 18.20
CA ASP A 593 16.91 -19.64 19.22
C ASP A 593 17.30 -18.29 18.61
N ASP A 594 17.33 -17.26 19.46
CA ASP A 594 17.78 -15.89 19.18
C ASP A 594 19.22 -15.77 18.65
N ARG A 595 19.97 -16.88 18.61
CA ARG A 595 21.36 -16.97 18.13
C ARG A 595 21.48 -17.85 16.87
N GLY A 596 20.36 -18.18 16.23
CA GLY A 596 20.32 -18.95 14.98
C GLY A 596 20.59 -20.45 15.16
N ARG A 597 20.54 -20.98 16.39
CA ARG A 597 20.83 -22.39 16.69
C ARG A 597 19.53 -23.19 16.80
N ASN A 598 19.48 -24.36 16.17
CA ASN A 598 18.31 -25.23 16.24
C ASN A 598 18.12 -25.79 17.67
N ILE A 599 16.93 -25.60 18.25
CA ILE A 599 16.55 -26.09 19.58
C ILE A 599 15.45 -27.15 19.49
N ARG A 600 15.28 -27.94 20.57
CA ARG A 600 14.27 -29.03 20.65
C ARG A 600 13.14 -28.75 21.65
N GLU A 601 13.44 -27.94 22.66
CA GLU A 601 12.52 -27.51 23.71
C GLU A 601 12.76 -26.01 23.96
N ALA A 602 11.71 -25.24 24.24
CA ALA A 602 11.77 -23.84 24.68
C ALA A 602 10.87 -23.66 25.91
N GLY A 603 11.44 -23.20 27.03
CA GLY A 603 10.73 -23.03 28.31
C GLY A 603 10.08 -21.66 28.49
N PRO A 604 9.44 -21.41 29.65
CA PRO A 604 8.82 -20.12 29.97
C PRO A 604 9.79 -18.94 29.88
N SER A 605 9.25 -17.80 29.45
CA SER A 605 9.96 -16.57 29.04
C SER A 605 10.90 -16.71 27.83
N PHE A 606 11.17 -17.89 27.28
CA PHE A 606 12.16 -18.05 26.21
C PHE A 606 11.57 -17.71 24.83
N PRO A 607 12.25 -16.89 23.99
CA PRO A 607 11.84 -16.63 22.62
C PRO A 607 12.29 -17.77 21.69
N ALA A 608 11.38 -18.26 20.84
CA ALA A 608 11.66 -19.31 19.87
C ALA A 608 11.08 -18.95 18.49
N GLU A 609 11.93 -18.98 17.47
CA GLU A 609 11.51 -18.93 16.07
C GLU A 609 10.96 -20.31 15.67
N ILE A 610 9.68 -20.38 15.31
CA ILE A 610 8.97 -21.61 14.94
C ILE A 610 8.74 -21.71 13.43
N ILE A 611 8.93 -22.91 12.88
CA ILE A 611 8.74 -23.23 11.46
C ILE A 611 7.68 -24.32 11.33
N GLY A 612 6.72 -24.14 10.42
CA GLY A 612 5.66 -25.11 10.15
C GLY A 612 4.22 -24.63 10.34
N LEU A 613 3.99 -23.32 10.24
CA LEU A 613 2.67 -22.70 10.18
C LEU A 613 2.07 -22.84 8.78
N ASP A 614 0.74 -22.92 8.66
CA ASP A 614 0.05 -22.95 7.35
C ASP A 614 0.04 -21.58 6.63
N GLY A 615 0.44 -20.50 7.32
CA GLY A 615 0.58 -19.13 6.82
C GLY A 615 1.25 -18.22 7.86
N ALA A 616 1.47 -16.94 7.52
CA ALA A 616 1.99 -15.96 8.50
C ALA A 616 0.83 -15.44 9.39
N PRO A 617 0.88 -15.63 10.72
CA PRO A 617 -0.15 -15.16 11.65
C PRO A 617 -0.01 -13.66 11.94
N ASN A 618 -1.07 -13.05 12.47
CA ASN A 618 -1.03 -11.65 12.87
C ASN A 618 -0.16 -11.51 14.14
N ALA A 619 0.68 -10.48 14.19
CA ALA A 619 1.58 -10.30 15.32
C ALA A 619 0.80 -9.82 16.56
N GLY A 620 1.11 -10.38 17.72
CA GLY A 620 0.33 -10.22 18.96
C GLY A 620 -0.80 -11.25 19.15
N GLU A 621 -1.09 -12.14 18.18
CA GLU A 621 -2.03 -13.24 18.43
C GLU A 621 -1.47 -14.25 19.45
N ILE A 622 -2.37 -14.83 20.26
CA ILE A 622 -2.03 -15.85 21.26
C ILE A 622 -1.71 -17.16 20.54
N PHE A 623 -0.55 -17.74 20.89
CA PHE A 623 -0.10 -19.06 20.50
C PHE A 623 -0.48 -20.08 21.58
N LEU A 624 -1.12 -21.19 21.19
CA LEU A 624 -1.46 -22.28 22.10
C LEU A 624 -1.17 -23.65 21.47
N VAL A 625 -0.38 -24.47 22.18
CA VAL A 625 -0.25 -25.92 21.90
C VAL A 625 -1.51 -26.65 22.33
N VAL A 626 -2.01 -27.53 21.48
CA VAL A 626 -3.16 -28.41 21.75
C VAL A 626 -2.71 -29.88 21.74
N PRO A 627 -3.50 -30.83 22.28
CA PRO A 627 -3.13 -32.25 22.23
C PRO A 627 -3.10 -32.85 20.82
N ASP A 628 -3.99 -32.38 19.92
CA ASP A 628 -4.24 -32.99 18.61
C ASP A 628 -4.26 -31.97 17.46
N GLU A 629 -3.54 -32.28 16.39
CA GLU A 629 -3.53 -31.53 15.12
C GLU A 629 -4.94 -31.37 14.50
N ARG A 630 -5.82 -32.35 14.72
CA ARG A 630 -7.22 -32.29 14.30
C ARG A 630 -8.01 -31.20 15.04
N ILE A 631 -7.71 -30.98 16.32
CA ILE A 631 -8.34 -29.95 17.15
C ILE A 631 -7.82 -28.57 16.72
N ALA A 632 -6.50 -28.41 16.54
CA ALA A 632 -5.90 -27.18 16.03
C ALA A 632 -6.57 -26.72 14.72
N ARG A 633 -6.70 -27.63 13.76
CA ARG A 633 -7.30 -27.33 12.45
C ARG A 633 -8.81 -27.04 12.53
N ALA A 634 -9.56 -27.71 13.41
CA ALA A 634 -10.97 -27.42 13.62
C ALA A 634 -11.21 -26.02 14.21
N ILE A 635 -10.39 -25.62 15.20
CA ILE A 635 -10.43 -24.28 15.79
C ILE A 635 -10.04 -23.22 14.76
N ALA A 636 -8.98 -23.47 13.99
CA ALA A 636 -8.50 -22.59 12.92
C ALA A 636 -9.59 -22.33 11.87
N GLU A 637 -10.21 -23.37 11.29
CA GLU A 637 -11.26 -23.20 10.28
C GLU A 637 -12.54 -22.54 10.84
N LYS A 638 -12.98 -22.85 12.08
CA LYS A 638 -14.11 -22.16 12.74
C LYS A 638 -13.86 -20.65 12.83
N ARG A 639 -12.66 -20.24 13.25
CA ARG A 639 -12.25 -18.83 13.35
C ARG A 639 -12.09 -18.15 11.99
N LYS A 640 -11.52 -18.86 11.02
CA LYS A 640 -11.36 -18.39 9.63
C LYS A 640 -12.71 -18.11 8.97
N GLU A 641 -13.70 -18.97 9.20
CA GLU A 641 -15.06 -18.75 8.74
C GLU A 641 -15.72 -17.57 9.47
N ARG A 642 -15.59 -17.48 10.80
CA ARG A 642 -16.08 -16.33 11.60
C ARG A 642 -15.51 -15.00 11.07
N ARG A 643 -14.18 -14.91 10.88
CA ARG A 643 -13.49 -13.73 10.35
C ARG A 643 -13.95 -13.39 8.92
N ARG A 644 -14.16 -14.40 8.07
CA ARG A 644 -14.73 -14.21 6.71
C ARG A 644 -16.16 -13.65 6.75
N ARG A 645 -17.06 -14.22 7.58
CA ARG A 645 -18.43 -13.72 7.75
C ARG A 645 -18.44 -12.29 8.29
N GLN A 646 -17.60 -11.98 9.29
CA GLN A 646 -17.42 -10.61 9.80
C GLN A 646 -17.00 -9.62 8.70
N MET A 647 -15.96 -9.94 7.92
CA MET A 647 -15.50 -9.09 6.81
C MET A 647 -16.59 -8.87 5.74
N GLN A 648 -17.43 -9.87 5.49
CA GLN A 648 -18.59 -9.74 4.60
C GLN A 648 -19.69 -8.83 5.19
N ALA A 649 -20.00 -8.98 6.48
CA ALA A 649 -20.96 -8.13 7.18
C ALA A 649 -20.51 -6.66 7.27
N HIS A 650 -19.22 -6.41 7.52
CA HIS A 650 -18.67 -5.04 7.53
C HIS A 650 -18.70 -4.37 6.15
N ARG A 651 -18.43 -5.13 5.06
CA ARG A 651 -18.61 -4.64 3.68
C ARG A 651 -20.08 -4.31 3.37
N ALA A 652 -21.02 -5.14 3.83
CA ALA A 652 -22.45 -4.89 3.62
C ALA A 652 -22.97 -3.61 4.31
N LYS A 653 -22.37 -3.20 5.44
CA LYS A 653 -22.79 -2.01 6.20
C LYS A 653 -22.30 -0.65 5.66
N HIS A 654 -21.31 -0.62 4.78
CA HIS A 654 -20.66 0.64 4.37
C HIS A 654 -21.17 1.25 3.06
N VAL A 655 -21.95 0.51 2.27
CA VAL A 655 -22.26 0.86 0.87
C VAL A 655 -23.77 1.01 0.67
N THR A 656 -24.35 2.11 1.15
CA THR A 656 -25.69 2.54 0.69
C THR A 656 -25.56 3.15 -0.70
N LEU A 657 -26.60 3.01 -1.53
CA LEU A 657 -26.66 3.63 -2.86
C LEU A 657 -26.55 5.17 -2.80
N GLU A 658 -27.05 5.77 -1.72
CA GLU A 658 -26.93 7.21 -1.45
C GLU A 658 -25.46 7.60 -1.27
N LYS A 659 -24.69 6.92 -0.40
CA LYS A 659 -23.26 7.18 -0.23
C LYS A 659 -22.44 6.89 -1.49
N LEU A 660 -22.83 5.89 -2.30
CA LEU A 660 -22.22 5.70 -3.62
C LEU A 660 -22.51 6.88 -4.56
N HIS A 661 -23.72 7.43 -4.53
CA HIS A 661 -24.05 8.63 -5.32
C HIS A 661 -23.27 9.85 -4.84
N ASP A 662 -23.07 10.02 -3.53
CA ASP A 662 -22.23 11.10 -2.97
C ASP A 662 -20.78 10.94 -3.48
N ILE A 663 -20.16 9.77 -3.28
CA ILE A 663 -18.77 9.47 -3.70
C ILE A 663 -18.58 9.62 -5.23
N ILE A 664 -19.59 9.27 -6.04
CA ILE A 664 -19.53 9.37 -7.51
C ILE A 664 -19.85 10.79 -8.02
N ALA A 665 -20.64 11.57 -7.26
CA ALA A 665 -20.86 12.99 -7.55
C ALA A 665 -19.65 13.85 -7.14
N GLU A 666 -18.97 13.48 -6.06
CA GLU A 666 -17.73 14.10 -5.58
C GLU A 666 -16.48 13.57 -6.33
N GLY A 667 -16.52 13.63 -7.67
CA GLY A 667 -15.39 13.36 -8.58
C GLY A 667 -14.24 14.38 -8.49
N LYS A 668 -13.95 14.86 -7.28
CA LYS A 668 -12.88 15.78 -6.88
C LYS A 668 -11.81 15.08 -6.04
N ILE A 669 -12.20 14.11 -5.22
CA ILE A 669 -11.27 13.35 -4.36
C ILE A 669 -10.47 12.40 -5.26
N LYS A 670 -9.15 12.50 -5.22
CA LYS A 670 -8.27 11.60 -5.98
C LYS A 670 -7.87 10.43 -5.08
N GLU A 671 -8.17 9.20 -5.49
CA GLU A 671 -7.71 8.01 -4.78
C GLU A 671 -6.32 7.59 -5.27
N LEU A 672 -5.38 7.39 -4.35
CA LEU A 672 -4.06 6.84 -4.63
C LEU A 672 -4.04 5.36 -4.21
N ASN A 673 -4.15 4.48 -5.20
CA ASN A 673 -4.15 3.02 -4.99
C ASN A 673 -2.73 2.51 -4.72
N ILE A 674 -2.56 1.77 -3.62
CA ILE A 674 -1.28 1.20 -3.18
C ILE A 674 -1.45 -0.30 -2.91
N ILE A 675 -0.48 -1.10 -3.38
CA ILE A 675 -0.25 -2.47 -2.92
C ILE A 675 1.01 -2.47 -2.05
N LEU A 676 0.87 -2.90 -0.80
CA LEU A 676 1.95 -2.93 0.18
C LEU A 676 2.45 -4.37 0.39
N LYS A 677 3.76 -4.56 0.25
CA LYS A 677 4.47 -5.75 0.70
C LYS A 677 5.54 -5.37 1.71
N ALA A 678 5.67 -6.11 2.81
CA ALA A 678 6.80 -5.99 3.71
C ALA A 678 7.40 -7.37 4.04
N ASP A 679 8.57 -7.36 4.65
CA ASP A 679 9.31 -8.55 5.08
C ASP A 679 8.69 -9.20 6.33
N VAL A 680 8.22 -8.40 7.29
CA VAL A 680 7.54 -8.85 8.51
C VAL A 680 6.13 -8.25 8.66
N GLN A 681 5.25 -8.97 9.36
CA GLN A 681 3.85 -8.60 9.56
C GLN A 681 3.67 -7.25 10.28
N GLY A 682 4.41 -6.97 11.36
CA GLY A 682 4.27 -5.71 12.07
C GLY A 682 4.66 -4.49 11.23
N SER A 683 5.56 -4.64 10.26
CA SER A 683 5.91 -3.56 9.33
C SER A 683 4.80 -3.31 8.31
N VAL A 684 4.05 -4.34 7.88
CA VAL A 684 2.81 -4.16 7.07
C VAL A 684 1.78 -3.34 7.85
N GLU A 685 1.56 -3.67 9.12
CA GLU A 685 0.59 -3.01 10.00
C GLU A 685 0.97 -1.53 10.25
N ALA A 686 2.21 -1.27 10.68
CA ALA A 686 2.71 0.07 10.98
C ALA A 686 2.74 1.00 9.75
N ILE A 687 3.17 0.50 8.58
CA ILE A 687 3.17 1.28 7.34
C ILE A 687 1.74 1.54 6.87
N SER A 688 0.82 0.59 7.05
CA SER A 688 -0.60 0.79 6.70
C SER A 688 -1.24 1.88 7.57
N GLU A 689 -0.98 1.89 8.87
CA GLU A 689 -1.45 2.92 9.80
C GLU A 689 -0.85 4.30 9.46
N ALA A 690 0.45 4.36 9.18
CA ALA A 690 1.14 5.60 8.81
C ALA A 690 0.66 6.18 7.46
N LEU A 691 0.41 5.33 6.46
CA LEU A 691 -0.16 5.75 5.18
C LEU A 691 -1.62 6.22 5.32
N GLN A 692 -2.42 5.62 6.21
CA GLN A 692 -3.76 6.11 6.49
C GLN A 692 -3.73 7.51 7.14
N LYS A 693 -2.81 7.75 8.08
CA LYS A 693 -2.58 9.07 8.71
C LYS A 693 -2.08 10.16 7.74
N LEU A 694 -1.58 9.80 6.56
CA LEU A 694 -1.20 10.75 5.50
C LEU A 694 -2.34 11.14 4.55
N SER A 695 -3.50 10.47 4.61
CA SER A 695 -4.64 10.83 3.74
C SER A 695 -5.18 12.22 4.06
N SER A 696 -5.73 12.89 3.05
CA SER A 696 -6.42 14.18 3.18
C SER A 696 -7.72 14.19 2.38
N ASP A 697 -8.54 15.21 2.58
CA ASP A 697 -9.84 15.34 1.90
C ASP A 697 -9.70 15.63 0.39
N GLU A 698 -8.52 16.08 -0.07
CA GLU A 698 -8.19 16.22 -1.49
C GLU A 698 -7.62 14.92 -2.10
N ILE A 699 -6.85 14.14 -1.33
CA ILE A 699 -6.23 12.88 -1.79
C ILE A 699 -6.33 11.79 -0.72
N ARG A 700 -7.05 10.71 -1.06
CA ARG A 700 -7.28 9.55 -0.20
C ARG A 700 -6.35 8.39 -0.58
N ILE A 701 -5.59 7.87 0.37
CA ILE A 701 -4.77 6.67 0.13
C ILE A 701 -5.63 5.41 0.31
N SER A 702 -5.57 4.51 -0.67
CA SER A 702 -6.35 3.27 -0.72
C SER A 702 -5.41 2.07 -0.82
N ILE A 703 -5.27 1.32 0.30
CA ILE A 703 -4.42 0.13 0.36
C ILE A 703 -5.24 -1.07 -0.11
N LEU A 704 -5.11 -1.44 -1.38
CA LEU A 704 -5.91 -2.51 -2.02
C LEU A 704 -5.54 -3.91 -1.53
N HIS A 705 -4.25 -4.13 -1.30
CA HIS A 705 -3.71 -5.36 -0.76
C HIS A 705 -2.47 -5.06 0.08
N ALA A 706 -2.43 -5.64 1.28
CA ALA A 706 -1.32 -5.54 2.23
C ALA A 706 -0.97 -6.96 2.67
N ALA A 707 0.28 -7.38 2.51
CA ALA A 707 0.73 -8.74 2.85
C ALA A 707 2.24 -8.84 3.09
N VAL A 708 2.65 -9.96 3.67
CA VAL A 708 4.06 -10.28 3.98
C VAL A 708 4.68 -11.08 2.82
N GLY A 709 5.98 -10.88 2.59
CA GLY A 709 6.79 -11.61 1.61
C GLY A 709 7.10 -10.84 0.32
N GLY A 710 7.82 -11.49 -0.60
CA GLY A 710 8.25 -10.91 -1.87
C GLY A 710 7.09 -10.51 -2.80
N ILE A 711 7.36 -9.56 -3.70
CA ILE A 711 6.39 -9.10 -4.71
C ILE A 711 6.37 -10.13 -5.85
N ASN A 712 5.20 -10.71 -6.12
CA ASN A 712 5.00 -11.80 -7.08
C ASN A 712 4.15 -11.37 -8.30
N GLU A 713 4.05 -12.26 -9.30
CA GLU A 713 3.30 -12.03 -10.55
C GLU A 713 1.84 -11.59 -10.32
N SER A 714 1.17 -12.10 -9.28
CA SER A 714 -0.24 -11.79 -8.96
C SER A 714 -0.42 -10.36 -8.47
N ASP A 715 0.57 -9.82 -7.74
CA ASP A 715 0.53 -8.45 -7.22
C ASP A 715 0.64 -7.44 -8.36
N VAL A 716 1.49 -7.76 -9.36
CA VAL A 716 1.66 -6.95 -10.58
C VAL A 716 0.39 -6.95 -11.43
N ASN A 717 -0.25 -8.11 -11.60
CA ASN A 717 -1.55 -8.18 -12.30
C ASN A 717 -2.68 -7.46 -11.53
N LEU A 718 -2.65 -7.44 -10.20
CA LEU A 718 -3.62 -6.68 -9.40
C LEU A 718 -3.38 -5.17 -9.53
N ALA A 719 -2.13 -4.74 -9.62
CA ALA A 719 -1.76 -3.34 -9.86
C ALA A 719 -2.18 -2.86 -11.26
N ASP A 720 -1.87 -3.62 -12.31
CA ASP A 720 -2.26 -3.37 -13.71
C ASP A 720 -3.79 -3.26 -13.86
N ALA A 721 -4.54 -4.11 -13.15
CA ALA A 721 -6.01 -4.09 -13.17
C ALA A 721 -6.65 -2.96 -12.33
N SER A 722 -5.88 -2.19 -11.55
CA SER A 722 -6.39 -1.24 -10.54
C SER A 722 -5.67 0.12 -10.53
N ASP A 723 -4.81 0.40 -11.51
CA ASP A 723 -3.93 1.58 -11.57
C ASP A 723 -3.17 1.84 -10.25
N ALA A 724 -2.62 0.79 -9.63
CA ALA A 724 -1.99 0.86 -8.31
C ALA A 724 -0.45 0.86 -8.33
N ILE A 725 0.17 1.58 -7.40
CA ILE A 725 1.64 1.56 -7.20
C ILE A 725 2.00 0.42 -6.22
N ILE A 726 3.04 -0.35 -6.53
CA ILE A 726 3.53 -1.39 -5.63
C ILE A 726 4.67 -0.85 -4.78
N ILE A 727 4.49 -0.92 -3.46
CA ILE A 727 5.46 -0.51 -2.44
C ILE A 727 5.98 -1.75 -1.72
N GLY A 728 7.27 -2.04 -1.89
CA GLY A 728 7.99 -3.07 -1.15
C GLY A 728 8.81 -2.47 -0.01
N PHE A 729 8.63 -2.96 1.22
CA PHE A 729 9.43 -2.58 2.38
C PHE A 729 10.38 -3.72 2.77
N ASN A 730 11.69 -3.47 2.66
CA ASN A 730 12.81 -4.42 2.79
C ASN A 730 12.77 -5.66 1.85
N VAL A 731 11.65 -5.94 1.20
CA VAL A 731 11.45 -7.00 0.19
C VAL A 731 11.90 -6.57 -1.21
N ARG A 732 12.04 -7.56 -2.09
CA ARG A 732 12.34 -7.39 -3.52
C ARG A 732 11.26 -8.08 -4.37
N PRO A 733 11.07 -7.64 -5.62
CA PRO A 733 10.28 -8.40 -6.58
C PRO A 733 11.02 -9.65 -7.06
N ASP A 734 10.25 -10.70 -7.33
CA ASP A 734 10.73 -11.84 -8.10
C ASP A 734 11.16 -11.39 -9.51
N THR A 735 12.12 -12.10 -10.11
CA THR A 735 12.66 -11.75 -11.45
C THR A 735 11.55 -11.60 -12.50
N LYS A 736 10.60 -12.55 -12.51
CA LYS A 736 9.44 -12.51 -13.39
C LYS A 736 8.47 -11.37 -13.07
N ALA A 737 8.30 -11.02 -11.79
CA ALA A 737 7.42 -9.92 -11.39
C ALA A 737 8.00 -8.58 -11.86
N ALA A 738 9.32 -8.41 -11.77
CA ALA A 738 10.02 -7.25 -12.33
C ALA A 738 9.95 -7.21 -13.88
N GLU A 739 10.14 -8.35 -14.56
CA GLU A 739 9.98 -8.45 -16.02
C GLU A 739 8.56 -8.13 -16.48
N LEU A 740 7.54 -8.59 -15.74
CA LEU A 740 6.12 -8.36 -16.02
C LEU A 740 5.74 -6.89 -15.77
N ALA A 741 6.17 -6.31 -14.65
CA ALA A 741 5.92 -4.90 -14.32
C ALA A 741 6.53 -3.96 -15.38
N HIS A 742 7.74 -4.27 -15.88
CA HIS A 742 8.33 -3.54 -17.01
C HIS A 742 7.59 -3.70 -18.34
N GLN A 743 6.78 -4.75 -18.52
CA GLN A 743 5.95 -4.95 -19.72
C GLN A 743 4.59 -4.25 -19.63
N GLN A 744 3.96 -4.27 -18.45
CA GLN A 744 2.68 -3.58 -18.19
C GLN A 744 2.84 -2.08 -17.91
N GLY A 745 4.00 -1.66 -17.40
CA GLY A 745 4.26 -0.27 -16.98
C GLY A 745 3.96 0.02 -15.50
N VAL A 746 3.70 -1.01 -14.70
CA VAL A 746 3.45 -0.92 -13.26
C VAL A 746 4.70 -0.43 -12.53
N GLU A 747 4.58 0.62 -11.71
CA GLU A 747 5.70 1.10 -10.89
C GLU A 747 5.87 0.26 -9.62
N ILE A 748 7.07 -0.30 -9.44
CA ILE A 748 7.51 -0.97 -8.21
C ILE A 748 8.57 -0.11 -7.54
N LYS A 749 8.31 0.35 -6.30
CA LYS A 749 9.29 1.05 -5.46
C LYS A 749 9.65 0.21 -4.25
N THR A 750 10.95 0.03 -3.99
CA THR A 750 11.47 -0.73 -2.83
C THR A 750 12.22 0.19 -1.86
N TYR A 751 11.80 0.21 -0.60
CA TYR A 751 12.38 1.04 0.46
C TYR A 751 12.99 0.18 1.58
N ARG A 752 13.84 0.80 2.41
CA ARG A 752 14.48 0.19 3.60
C ARG A 752 14.38 1.05 4.87
N ILE A 753 13.78 2.23 4.75
CA ILE A 753 13.59 3.20 5.82
C ILE A 753 12.19 3.74 5.62
N ILE A 754 11.36 3.71 6.68
CA ILE A 754 9.95 4.10 6.59
C ILE A 754 9.77 5.59 6.27
N TYR A 755 10.69 6.45 6.71
CA TYR A 755 10.73 7.86 6.34
C TYR A 755 10.84 8.07 4.82
N ASP A 756 11.72 7.34 4.12
CA ASP A 756 11.89 7.49 2.67
C ASP A 756 10.61 7.11 1.92
N LEU A 757 9.93 6.04 2.37
CA LEU A 757 8.64 5.60 1.85
C LEU A 757 7.56 6.67 2.04
N LEU A 758 7.40 7.19 3.26
CA LEU A 758 6.38 8.20 3.57
C LEU A 758 6.66 9.50 2.81
N ASN A 759 7.92 9.95 2.77
CA ASN A 759 8.34 11.15 2.03
C ASN A 759 8.10 11.03 0.51
N ASP A 760 8.32 9.86 -0.11
CA ASP A 760 8.07 9.67 -1.54
C ASP A 760 6.58 9.51 -1.88
N VAL A 761 5.76 8.99 -0.95
CA VAL A 761 4.29 9.03 -1.08
C VAL A 761 3.77 10.46 -0.92
N GLU A 762 4.27 11.23 0.05
CA GLU A 762 3.91 12.65 0.23
C GLU A 762 4.26 13.48 -1.02
N LYS A 763 5.41 13.22 -1.67
CA LYS A 763 5.77 13.79 -2.98
C LYS A 763 4.85 13.33 -4.11
N ALA A 764 4.43 12.07 -4.14
CA ALA A 764 3.51 11.56 -5.15
C ALA A 764 2.13 12.24 -5.03
N MET A 765 1.63 12.39 -3.81
CA MET A 765 0.40 13.15 -3.53
C MET A 765 0.53 14.62 -3.98
N LEU A 766 1.63 15.30 -3.64
CA LEU A 766 1.89 16.68 -4.12
C LEU A 766 1.90 16.78 -5.66
N GLY A 767 2.34 15.73 -6.36
CA GLY A 767 2.31 15.65 -7.83
C GLY A 767 0.93 15.36 -8.43
N MET A 768 -0.04 14.90 -7.63
CA MET A 768 -1.44 14.69 -8.04
C MET A 768 -2.33 15.90 -7.75
N LEU A 769 -1.91 16.82 -6.87
CA LEU A 769 -2.61 18.07 -6.59
C LEU A 769 -2.54 19.02 -7.78
N GLU A 770 -3.63 19.74 -8.03
CA GLU A 770 -3.66 20.81 -9.01
C GLU A 770 -3.10 22.11 -8.40
N PRO A 771 -2.31 22.90 -9.14
CA PRO A 771 -1.74 24.14 -8.62
C PRO A 771 -2.85 25.14 -8.33
N LYS A 772 -2.82 25.75 -7.13
CA LYS A 772 -3.79 26.75 -6.71
C LYS A 772 -3.30 28.11 -7.19
N TYR A 773 -4.15 28.87 -7.86
CA TYR A 773 -3.81 30.19 -8.39
C TYR A 773 -4.29 31.29 -7.44
N GLU A 774 -3.39 32.17 -7.02
CA GLU A 774 -3.70 33.35 -6.21
C GLU A 774 -3.66 34.61 -7.09
N GLU A 775 -4.61 35.54 -6.87
CA GLU A 775 -4.60 36.84 -7.54
C GLU A 775 -3.62 37.79 -6.86
N LYS A 776 -2.48 38.08 -7.50
CA LYS A 776 -1.60 39.17 -7.06
C LYS A 776 -1.87 40.43 -7.87
N VAL A 777 -2.42 41.45 -7.20
CA VAL A 777 -2.48 42.81 -7.73
C VAL A 777 -1.06 43.36 -7.90
N LEU A 778 -0.79 43.96 -9.06
CA LEU A 778 0.53 44.48 -9.46
C LEU A 778 0.59 46.01 -9.42
N GLY A 779 -0.53 46.70 -9.60
CA GLY A 779 -0.64 48.17 -9.51
C GLY A 779 -1.95 48.71 -10.06
N HIS A 780 -2.22 49.99 -9.80
CA HIS A 780 -3.45 50.67 -10.20
C HIS A 780 -3.15 51.89 -11.08
N ALA A 781 -3.94 52.12 -12.13
CA ALA A 781 -3.88 53.31 -12.95
C ALA A 781 -5.24 53.98 -13.14
N GLU A 782 -5.27 55.30 -13.03
CA GLU A 782 -6.46 56.13 -13.14
C GLU A 782 -6.62 56.66 -14.56
N VAL A 783 -7.80 56.50 -15.16
CA VAL A 783 -8.13 57.04 -16.49
C VAL A 783 -8.36 58.54 -16.40
N ARG A 784 -7.45 59.33 -16.98
CA ARG A 784 -7.56 60.80 -17.04
C ARG A 784 -8.24 61.30 -18.30
N GLN A 785 -8.08 60.61 -19.42
CA GLN A 785 -8.63 61.02 -20.71
C GLN A 785 -8.88 59.79 -21.60
N THR A 786 -9.82 59.86 -22.55
CA THR A 786 -10.07 58.76 -23.51
C THR A 786 -9.85 59.18 -24.97
N PHE A 787 -9.20 58.33 -25.74
CA PHE A 787 -8.82 58.57 -27.14
C PHE A 787 -9.38 57.47 -28.05
N ARG A 788 -10.12 57.83 -29.09
CA ARG A 788 -10.76 56.85 -29.99
C ARG A 788 -9.96 56.70 -31.29
N ILE A 789 -9.33 55.54 -31.48
CA ILE A 789 -8.44 55.26 -32.62
C ILE A 789 -9.12 54.26 -33.56
N ALA A 790 -9.35 54.67 -34.81
CA ALA A 790 -10.16 53.95 -35.81
C ALA A 790 -9.66 52.55 -36.24
N LYS A 791 -8.50 52.09 -35.74
CA LYS A 791 -7.95 50.74 -35.96
C LYS A 791 -7.68 49.95 -34.66
N VAL A 792 -7.91 50.53 -33.48
CA VAL A 792 -7.50 49.95 -32.19
C VAL A 792 -8.64 49.97 -31.16
N GLY A 793 -9.62 50.88 -31.28
CA GLY A 793 -10.74 51.03 -30.35
C GLY A 793 -10.61 52.27 -29.45
N THR A 794 -11.22 52.23 -28.27
CA THR A 794 -10.98 53.22 -27.21
C THR A 794 -9.66 52.90 -26.50
N VAL A 795 -8.74 53.87 -26.47
CA VAL A 795 -7.50 53.83 -25.70
C VAL A 795 -7.62 54.83 -24.55
N ALA A 796 -7.39 54.36 -23.33
CA ALA A 796 -7.41 55.18 -22.13
C ALA A 796 -6.03 55.83 -21.91
N GLY A 797 -5.99 57.15 -21.76
CA GLY A 797 -4.84 57.88 -21.25
C GLY A 797 -4.85 57.84 -19.73
N CYS A 798 -3.91 57.12 -19.15
CA CYS A 798 -3.91 56.71 -17.75
C CYS A 798 -2.65 57.16 -17.01
N TYR A 799 -2.81 57.42 -15.71
CA TYR A 799 -1.72 57.71 -14.79
C TYR A 799 -1.57 56.58 -13.79
N VAL A 800 -0.42 55.92 -13.73
CA VAL A 800 -0.18 54.84 -12.76
C VAL A 800 0.01 55.46 -11.37
N ARG A 801 -0.91 55.17 -10.44
CA ARG A 801 -0.87 55.71 -9.07
C ARG A 801 0.15 54.96 -8.21
N ASP A 802 0.16 53.64 -8.32
CA ASP A 802 0.99 52.75 -7.51
C ASP A 802 1.28 51.43 -8.25
N GLY A 803 2.33 50.73 -7.81
CA GLY A 803 2.78 49.47 -8.40
C GLY A 803 3.42 49.59 -9.79
N GLU A 804 3.28 48.55 -10.61
CA GLU A 804 3.60 48.58 -12.04
C GLU A 804 2.51 47.89 -12.87
N ILE A 805 2.36 48.31 -14.12
CA ILE A 805 1.46 47.67 -15.10
C ILE A 805 2.30 47.00 -16.18
N PRO A 806 2.43 45.66 -16.18
CA PRO A 806 2.99 44.90 -17.28
C PRO A 806 2.02 44.83 -18.46
N ARG A 807 2.57 44.72 -19.68
CA ARG A 807 1.78 44.51 -20.90
C ARG A 807 0.98 43.21 -20.88
N ASP A 808 1.52 42.17 -20.25
CA ASP A 808 0.99 40.81 -20.29
C ASP A 808 0.08 40.48 -19.09
N ALA A 809 -0.31 41.49 -18.29
CA ALA A 809 -1.17 41.34 -17.12
C ALA A 809 -2.66 41.20 -17.49
N LEU A 810 -3.44 40.62 -16.57
CA LEU A 810 -4.89 40.77 -16.56
C LEU A 810 -5.24 42.15 -15.99
N VAL A 811 -6.34 42.72 -16.45
CA VAL A 811 -6.83 44.03 -16.00
C VAL A 811 -8.32 43.96 -15.69
N ARG A 812 -8.70 44.56 -14.56
CA ARG A 812 -10.09 44.82 -14.21
C ARG A 812 -10.34 46.33 -14.14
N VAL A 813 -11.48 46.76 -14.68
CA VAL A 813 -11.90 48.17 -14.73
C VAL A 813 -12.90 48.38 -13.59
N LEU A 814 -12.54 49.20 -12.62
CA LEU A 814 -13.39 49.63 -11.51
C LEU A 814 -13.98 51.01 -11.79
N ARG A 815 -15.27 51.16 -11.50
CA ARG A 815 -16.01 52.43 -11.52
C ARG A 815 -16.77 52.53 -10.22
N ASP A 816 -16.55 53.59 -9.44
CA ASP A 816 -17.11 53.74 -8.08
C ASP A 816 -16.83 52.51 -7.18
N ASN A 817 -15.63 51.93 -7.29
CA ASN A 817 -15.17 50.68 -6.66
C ASN A 817 -15.94 49.40 -7.05
N VAL A 818 -16.78 49.43 -8.09
CA VAL A 818 -17.45 48.25 -8.66
C VAL A 818 -16.74 47.79 -9.93
N ILE A 819 -16.45 46.49 -10.05
CA ILE A 819 -15.87 45.89 -11.25
C ILE A 819 -16.89 45.97 -12.41
N VAL A 820 -16.53 46.71 -13.47
CA VAL A 820 -17.33 46.90 -14.69
C VAL A 820 -16.95 45.90 -15.77
N TYR A 821 -15.67 45.55 -15.85
CA TYR A 821 -15.13 44.63 -16.86
C TYR A 821 -13.83 43.97 -16.37
N GLU A 822 -13.60 42.73 -16.78
CA GLU A 822 -12.33 42.01 -16.59
C GLU A 822 -11.86 41.47 -17.94
N GLY A 823 -10.56 41.55 -18.22
CA GLY A 823 -9.99 41.08 -19.48
C GLY A 823 -8.49 41.21 -19.57
N LYS A 824 -7.97 41.13 -20.79
CA LYS A 824 -6.54 41.27 -21.10
C LYS A 824 -6.22 42.65 -21.66
N LEU A 825 -4.99 43.08 -21.43
CA LEU A 825 -4.46 44.34 -21.93
C LEU A 825 -4.02 44.15 -23.41
N LEU A 826 -4.71 44.82 -24.34
CA LEU A 826 -4.51 44.72 -25.79
C LEU A 826 -3.26 45.48 -26.25
N SER A 827 -3.00 46.66 -25.69
CA SER A 827 -1.82 47.47 -26.01
C SER A 827 -1.39 48.36 -24.85
N LEU A 828 -0.11 48.26 -24.46
CA LEU A 828 0.55 49.15 -23.50
C LEU A 828 1.53 50.05 -24.26
N LYS A 829 1.26 51.36 -24.31
CA LYS A 829 2.09 52.34 -25.03
C LYS A 829 2.45 53.54 -24.17
N ARG A 830 3.62 54.13 -24.40
CA ARG A 830 4.02 55.41 -23.82
C ARG A 830 4.41 56.37 -24.93
N TYR A 831 3.69 57.49 -25.01
CA TYR A 831 3.72 58.45 -26.13
C TYR A 831 3.46 57.82 -27.50
N LYS A 832 4.48 57.20 -28.13
CA LYS A 832 4.40 56.52 -29.42
C LYS A 832 4.89 55.07 -29.38
N ASP A 833 5.64 54.71 -28.34
CA ASP A 833 6.43 53.48 -28.27
C ASP A 833 5.67 52.38 -27.49
N ASP A 834 5.77 51.14 -27.95
CA ASP A 834 5.28 49.95 -27.24
C ASP A 834 6.22 49.63 -26.08
N VAL A 835 5.73 49.73 -24.84
CA VAL A 835 6.53 49.47 -23.62
C VAL A 835 6.11 48.16 -22.96
N LYS A 836 7.05 47.50 -22.26
CA LYS A 836 6.81 46.19 -21.62
C LYS A 836 6.15 46.32 -20.25
N ARG A 837 6.50 47.36 -19.49
CA ARG A 837 5.93 47.73 -18.19
C ARG A 837 5.90 49.25 -18.06
N VAL A 838 5.04 49.78 -17.21
CA VAL A 838 4.99 51.19 -16.80
C VAL A 838 4.96 51.23 -15.27
N GLN A 839 5.73 52.13 -14.67
CA GLN A 839 5.87 52.24 -13.21
C GLN A 839 4.97 53.36 -12.63
N ALA A 840 4.69 53.27 -11.33
CA ALA A 840 4.01 54.32 -10.57
C ALA A 840 4.61 55.72 -10.83
N GLY A 841 3.74 56.70 -11.00
CA GLY A 841 4.10 58.09 -11.31
C GLY A 841 4.19 58.43 -12.80
N GLU A 842 4.11 57.44 -13.70
CA GLU A 842 4.20 57.65 -15.15
C GLU A 842 2.84 57.66 -15.88
N GLU A 843 2.80 58.35 -17.03
CA GLU A 843 1.65 58.37 -17.94
C GLU A 843 1.77 57.32 -19.06
N CYS A 844 0.66 56.64 -19.37
CA CYS A 844 0.60 55.61 -20.39
C CYS A 844 -0.74 55.58 -21.14
N GLY A 845 -0.74 54.96 -22.32
CA GLY A 845 -1.93 54.61 -23.09
C GLY A 845 -2.25 53.13 -22.91
N LEU A 846 -3.43 52.83 -22.33
CA LEU A 846 -3.95 51.49 -22.11
C LEU A 846 -5.08 51.19 -23.11
N GLY A 847 -4.89 50.16 -23.92
CA GLY A 847 -5.98 49.55 -24.70
C GLY A 847 -6.39 48.23 -24.04
N ILE A 848 -7.69 48.00 -23.84
CA ILE A 848 -8.24 46.79 -23.24
C ILE A 848 -8.87 45.92 -24.33
N GLU A 849 -8.66 44.60 -24.27
CA GLU A 849 -9.24 43.68 -25.25
C GLU A 849 -10.77 43.65 -25.14
N ASN A 850 -11.48 43.71 -26.28
CA ASN A 850 -12.95 43.63 -26.41
C ASN A 850 -13.80 44.66 -25.63
N PHE A 851 -13.22 45.57 -24.84
CA PHE A 851 -13.94 46.60 -24.07
C PHE A 851 -13.71 48.02 -24.60
N ASN A 852 -14.77 48.82 -24.68
CA ASN A 852 -14.73 50.18 -25.25
C ASN A 852 -15.47 51.26 -24.42
N ASP A 853 -16.22 50.90 -23.38
CA ASP A 853 -16.92 51.84 -22.47
C ASP A 853 -16.00 52.28 -21.31
N ILE A 854 -14.78 52.69 -21.62
CA ILE A 854 -13.88 53.30 -20.63
C ILE A 854 -14.27 54.77 -20.49
N LYS A 855 -14.32 55.28 -19.26
CA LYS A 855 -14.66 56.66 -18.92
C LYS A 855 -13.56 57.33 -18.10
N GLU A 856 -13.56 58.65 -18.12
CA GLU A 856 -12.65 59.46 -17.31
C GLU A 856 -13.06 59.35 -15.83
N GLY A 857 -12.10 59.03 -14.96
CA GLY A 857 -12.35 58.67 -13.55
C GLY A 857 -12.45 57.16 -13.27
N ASP A 858 -12.47 56.29 -14.28
CA ASP A 858 -12.35 54.84 -14.05
C ASP A 858 -10.95 54.49 -13.51
N VAL A 859 -10.85 53.46 -12.67
CA VAL A 859 -9.58 52.91 -12.16
C VAL A 859 -9.35 51.54 -12.79
N ILE A 860 -8.18 51.34 -13.38
CA ILE A 860 -7.74 50.07 -13.97
C ILE A 860 -6.74 49.42 -13.01
N GLU A 861 -7.15 48.32 -12.40
CA GLU A 861 -6.32 47.47 -11.54
C GLU A 861 -5.68 46.37 -12.42
N ALA A 862 -4.35 46.31 -12.42
CA ALA A 862 -3.60 45.26 -13.09
C ALA A 862 -3.25 44.15 -12.09
N TYR A 863 -3.55 42.91 -12.45
CA TYR A 863 -3.31 41.74 -11.61
C TYR A 863 -2.75 40.56 -12.43
N GLN A 864 -2.16 39.60 -11.73
CA GLN A 864 -1.64 38.38 -12.32
C GLN A 864 -1.99 37.18 -11.43
N MET A 865 -2.51 36.12 -12.05
CA MET A 865 -2.61 34.82 -11.41
C MET A 865 -1.19 34.29 -11.16
N ILE A 866 -0.81 34.13 -9.90
CA ILE A 866 0.43 33.46 -9.51
C ILE A 866 0.11 32.00 -9.18
N GLU A 867 0.86 31.10 -9.78
CA GLU A 867 0.80 29.67 -9.51
C GLU A 867 1.46 29.39 -8.14
N LEU A 868 0.65 29.15 -7.11
CA LEU A 868 1.15 28.67 -5.83
C LEU A 868 1.41 27.16 -5.94
N LYS A 869 2.59 26.74 -5.47
CA LYS A 869 2.86 25.32 -5.26
C LYS A 869 1.89 24.80 -4.19
N PRO A 870 1.13 23.72 -4.46
CA PRO A 870 0.25 23.15 -3.46
C PRO A 870 1.07 22.63 -2.27
N VAL A 871 0.49 22.73 -1.08
CA VAL A 871 1.03 22.20 0.18
C VAL A 871 -0.03 21.27 0.75
N LEU A 872 0.38 20.07 1.17
CA LEU A 872 -0.52 19.13 1.82
C LEU A 872 -0.92 19.67 3.20
N VAL A 873 -2.22 19.91 3.39
CA VAL A 873 -2.81 20.09 4.71
C VAL A 873 -3.19 18.70 5.22
N ARG A 874 -2.75 18.36 6.43
CA ARG A 874 -3.03 17.06 7.05
C ARG A 874 -4.37 17.11 7.78
N SER A 875 -5.18 16.07 7.64
CA SER A 875 -6.49 15.97 8.31
C SER A 875 -6.29 15.96 9.84
N GLY A 876 -6.49 17.12 10.47
CA GLY A 876 -6.23 17.36 11.90
C GLY A 876 -5.48 18.65 12.25
N GLU A 877 -4.82 19.32 11.29
CA GLU A 877 -4.15 20.62 11.55
C GLU A 877 -5.08 21.84 11.46
N GLU A 878 -6.32 21.68 10.97
CA GLU A 878 -7.23 22.80 10.71
C GLU A 878 -7.58 23.62 11.96
N SER A 879 -7.63 22.99 13.14
CA SER A 879 -7.94 23.66 14.41
C SER A 879 -6.84 24.62 14.93
N GLY A 880 -5.77 24.85 14.16
CA GLY A 880 -4.61 25.65 14.56
C GLY A 880 -4.21 26.78 13.60
N ARG A 881 -5.03 27.12 12.59
CA ARG A 881 -4.71 28.19 11.62
C ARG A 881 -5.78 29.30 11.46
N GLU A 882 -6.86 29.28 12.22
CA GLU A 882 -7.86 30.36 12.29
C GLU A 882 -7.60 31.35 13.45
N SER A 883 -6.33 31.66 13.75
CA SER A 883 -5.92 32.55 14.86
C SER A 883 -4.71 33.44 14.51
#